data_AF-A0AA96TNU1-F1
#
_entry.id   AF-A0AA96TNU1-F1
#
_cell.length_a   1.000
_cell.length_b   1.000
_cell.length_c   1.000
_cell.angle_alpha   90.00
_cell.angle_beta   90.00
_cell.angle_gamma   90.00
#
_symmetry.space_group_name_H-M   'P 1'
#
loop_
_entity.id
_entity.type
_entity.pdbx_description
1 polymer ?
#
loop_
_entity_poly.entity_id
_entity_poly.type
_entity_poly.pdbx_seq_one_letter_code
_entity_poly.pdbx_strand_id
1 'polypeptide(L)'
;MTFPHTDEHTAELERLAAHDVPHLIGVRHHSPALAAAMPDLLAAAEPEVLLIELPEELGAWLPHLADPALTAPVALSGAARDGRSLAFYPFADFSPELAAVRWAHRNGVEVRTCDLPLALRGDGHTGSDRGPSPLTDALRRATTGRDGDDLWDRLVEAASPGQAAEAIRRAALMVGWAMRDDAAGRDGTGIDGFDLRREAWMRRAVSLVGGRRCAAVIGSFHAAALLRGPEDDEAESVPSGPEAVTSLVPYGFALLDERSGYPAGIRDPEWQQAVLEAAGDPAAVEAAAASVIVRICVRVRELGHPAGPGEAREALRLAVDLARLRGLPAPGRSEVVEAVQTVLTHAEPLGRGRVVARAAGDVLVGHRTGLLAPGTPRSGLAPAVEAHLAELRLPGPGSREPAVLRLDPLRSALDARREVALRRLSVLGVTYAESTATTRVGGGDALTTRWTATWTPSTAATLPVAGLWGATLPLAAHGRLRARRADRELKGGQTPGDVLSDLADAAACGLPELVGDLLSDAATVLPSSATLPELLACLDLLDRLRAGHLPGTPGDVLDAHPRLAPDLDTAAVAQLDGLAGSEDPADAHALVELGQRHDKHGSGLRLTATLRRLADTAAPLIAGAAGAAQVLLGLVPPAALGERVASWLDSATTPDRREVLRRGLTGVLAAAAPLLETPEAVAPLLDRVEGLADRDFLDRLPALRGAFTSIGPAARARVLAVVEQRTGDRVDAAHLPDPELLAIWLDAEHAGAEALRAHGLERPAFDAPRPADTEPESTVDTKPVVATELPAAIRWRLVLGARGERPAGASRYAAALDELYGRDRGEGAERGDLGADRSDPFPDVREWSDELRELFGDHVREEVLAAAAEGGRLEAALEIDPGSVRPSVELLRNVLSLAGGLSESSLARLRPLVARLVRELTAQLATRVRPALTGMQLPVPTRRPGGKLDLPRTLRANLATARRDANGRVLVVPERPVFRTRGRKSSDWRLVLVVDVSGSMEASTVWSALTAAVFAGVPSLSTHFLAFSTEVVDLTDRVSDPLSLLLEVRVGGGTHIAGALRHARSMVTVPERTMVVLVSDFEEGGPVGALIGQVRELVSSGVTVLGCASLDDSGVARYSTSVAGALVAAGMPVAALSPQALARWVGEKVRG
;
A
#
# COMPACT_ATOMS: atom_id res chain seq x y z
N MET A 1 -14.86 -43.04 31.30
CA MET A 1 -13.40 -43.09 31.02
C MET A 1 -12.74 -42.14 32.00
N THR A 2 -11.90 -42.64 32.88
CA THR A 2 -11.02 -41.81 33.73
C THR A 2 -9.87 -41.31 32.88
N PHE A 3 -9.76 -39.98 32.71
CA PHE A 3 -8.65 -39.37 32.00
C PHE A 3 -7.43 -39.30 32.93
N PRO A 4 -6.27 -39.85 32.56
CA PRO A 4 -5.12 -39.96 33.47
C PRO A 4 -4.37 -38.63 33.74
N HIS A 5 -4.82 -37.50 33.19
CA HIS A 5 -4.16 -36.19 33.33
C HIS A 5 -4.92 -35.17 34.21
N THR A 6 -6.14 -35.45 34.67
CA THR A 6 -6.95 -34.45 35.40
C THR A 6 -6.34 -34.02 36.74
N ASP A 7 -5.71 -34.95 37.47
CA ASP A 7 -5.16 -34.67 38.80
C ASP A 7 -3.92 -33.76 38.74
N GLU A 8 -3.12 -33.85 37.66
CA GLU A 8 -1.90 -33.07 37.48
C GLU A 8 -2.22 -31.59 37.19
N HIS A 9 -3.18 -31.33 36.30
CA HIS A 9 -3.65 -29.97 36.00
C HIS A 9 -4.34 -29.30 37.20
N THR A 10 -5.12 -30.06 37.99
CA THR A 10 -5.73 -29.52 39.22
C THR A 10 -4.65 -29.16 40.27
N ALA A 11 -3.57 -29.94 40.37
CA ALA A 11 -2.46 -29.65 41.27
C ALA A 11 -1.60 -28.44 40.85
N GLU A 12 -1.52 -28.12 39.55
CA GLU A 12 -0.89 -26.89 39.05
C GLU A 12 -1.75 -25.65 39.39
N LEU A 13 -3.07 -25.75 39.20
CA LEU A 13 -4.02 -24.68 39.52
C LEU A 13 -4.10 -24.36 41.02
N GLU A 14 -4.07 -25.36 41.89
CA GLU A 14 -4.00 -25.14 43.34
C GLU A 14 -2.65 -24.50 43.75
N ARG A 15 -1.52 -24.87 43.11
CA ARG A 15 -0.23 -24.17 43.32
C ARG A 15 -0.29 -22.70 42.89
N LEU A 16 -0.93 -22.42 41.76
CA LEU A 16 -1.14 -21.06 41.26
C LEU A 16 -2.05 -20.22 42.18
N ALA A 17 -3.11 -20.82 42.70
CA ALA A 17 -4.02 -20.16 43.64
C ALA A 17 -3.40 -19.95 45.03
N ALA A 18 -2.56 -20.88 45.51
CA ALA A 18 -1.91 -20.83 46.82
C ALA A 18 -0.64 -19.97 46.88
N HIS A 19 -0.16 -19.45 45.75
CA HIS A 19 1.07 -18.64 45.68
C HIS A 19 0.91 -17.29 46.40
N ASP A 20 1.86 -16.96 47.28
CA ASP A 20 1.81 -15.80 48.18
C ASP A 20 3.01 -14.83 48.03
N VAL A 21 4.08 -15.21 47.34
CA VAL A 21 5.27 -14.36 47.09
C VAL A 21 5.63 -14.31 45.59
N PRO A 22 4.90 -13.53 44.75
CA PRO A 22 3.80 -12.63 45.10
C PRO A 22 2.45 -13.36 45.17
N HIS A 23 1.48 -12.74 45.84
CA HIS A 23 0.07 -13.10 45.71
C HIS A 23 -0.41 -12.79 44.29
N LEU A 24 -0.72 -13.84 43.52
CA LEU A 24 -1.03 -13.73 42.09
C LEU A 24 -2.49 -13.33 41.84
N ILE A 25 -2.69 -12.21 41.13
CA ILE A 25 -4.00 -11.78 40.62
C ILE A 25 -3.88 -11.66 39.10
N GLY A 26 -4.24 -12.74 38.41
CA GLY A 26 -4.28 -12.77 36.94
C GLY A 26 -5.47 -11.96 36.40
N VAL A 27 -5.22 -11.03 35.47
CA VAL A 27 -6.24 -10.14 34.91
C VAL A 27 -6.32 -10.19 33.38
N ARG A 28 -7.42 -9.65 32.86
CA ARG A 28 -7.52 -9.08 31.51
C ARG A 28 -7.60 -7.57 31.69
N HIS A 29 -6.93 -6.81 30.83
CA HIS A 29 -6.79 -5.35 30.92
C HIS A 29 -8.12 -4.60 31.11
N HIS A 30 -9.20 -5.16 30.57
CA HIS A 30 -10.57 -4.70 30.79
C HIS A 30 -11.40 -5.89 31.28
N SER A 31 -11.79 -5.84 32.55
CA SER A 31 -12.56 -6.89 33.24
C SER A 31 -13.37 -6.24 34.37
N PRO A 32 -14.66 -5.91 34.14
CA PRO A 32 -15.48 -5.31 35.18
C PRO A 32 -15.64 -6.22 36.41
N ALA A 33 -15.68 -7.55 36.23
CA ALA A 33 -15.74 -8.50 37.34
C ALA A 33 -14.51 -8.40 38.26
N LEU A 34 -13.29 -8.44 37.70
CA LEU A 34 -12.08 -8.32 38.49
C LEU A 34 -11.87 -6.90 39.03
N ALA A 35 -12.25 -5.86 38.30
CA ALA A 35 -12.16 -4.48 38.78
C ALA A 35 -13.08 -4.22 40.00
N ALA A 36 -14.28 -4.81 40.01
CA ALA A 36 -15.17 -4.80 41.17
C ALA A 36 -14.62 -5.61 42.35
N ALA A 37 -14.02 -6.78 42.09
CA ALA A 37 -13.46 -7.66 43.12
C ALA A 37 -12.08 -7.22 43.67
N MET A 38 -11.33 -6.40 42.93
CA MET A 38 -9.96 -6.01 43.24
C MET A 38 -9.76 -5.41 44.65
N PRO A 39 -10.64 -4.53 45.18
CA PRO A 39 -10.50 -4.00 46.53
C PRO A 39 -10.51 -5.08 47.61
N ASP A 40 -11.34 -6.12 47.45
CA ASP A 40 -11.48 -7.22 48.41
C ASP A 40 -10.30 -8.20 48.31
N LEU A 41 -9.83 -8.48 47.08
CA LEU A 41 -8.62 -9.29 46.85
C LEU A 41 -7.38 -8.65 47.50
N LEU A 42 -7.17 -7.35 47.27
CA LEU A 42 -6.03 -6.64 47.84
C LEU A 42 -6.14 -6.44 49.35
N ALA A 43 -7.36 -6.25 49.88
CA ALA A 43 -7.59 -6.23 51.32
C ALA A 43 -7.28 -7.58 51.99
N ALA A 44 -7.62 -8.70 51.34
CA ALA A 44 -7.30 -10.05 51.83
C ALA A 44 -5.80 -10.40 51.74
N ALA A 45 -5.09 -9.87 50.74
CA ALA A 45 -3.66 -10.13 50.54
C ALA A 45 -2.72 -9.27 51.41
N GLU A 46 -3.22 -8.16 51.97
CA GLU A 46 -2.46 -7.17 52.76
C GLU A 46 -1.06 -6.77 52.20
N PRO A 47 -0.91 -6.45 50.90
CA PRO A 47 0.38 -6.20 50.29
C PRO A 47 1.03 -4.91 50.80
N GLU A 48 2.34 -4.95 51.04
CA GLU A 48 3.18 -3.76 51.23
C GLU A 48 3.63 -3.15 49.90
N VAL A 49 3.73 -3.99 48.85
CA VAL A 49 4.07 -3.60 47.48
C VAL A 49 3.08 -4.22 46.50
N LEU A 50 2.54 -3.40 45.61
CA LEU A 50 1.71 -3.80 44.49
C LEU A 50 2.53 -3.74 43.19
N LEU A 51 2.70 -4.87 42.52
CA LEU A 51 3.29 -4.96 41.19
C LEU A 51 2.17 -4.88 40.14
N ILE A 52 2.30 -3.97 39.17
CA ILE A 52 1.38 -3.81 38.04
C ILE A 52 2.10 -4.12 36.73
N GLU A 53 1.45 -4.88 35.83
CA GLU A 53 1.91 -5.08 34.45
C GLU A 53 1.83 -3.78 33.64
N LEU A 54 2.89 -2.97 33.76
CA LEU A 54 3.13 -1.76 32.99
C LEU A 54 4.63 -1.61 32.77
N PRO A 55 5.07 -1.11 31.58
CA PRO A 55 6.47 -0.74 31.33
C PRO A 55 7.03 0.23 32.36
N GLU A 56 8.33 0.10 32.66
CA GLU A 56 9.00 0.87 33.71
C GLU A 56 8.82 2.40 33.55
N GLU A 57 8.97 2.92 32.33
CA GLU A 57 8.89 4.36 32.01
C GLU A 57 7.48 4.96 32.21
N LEU A 58 6.45 4.12 32.30
CA LEU A 58 5.08 4.55 32.61
C LEU A 58 4.81 4.68 34.11
N GLY A 59 5.69 4.15 34.97
CA GLY A 59 5.55 4.20 36.43
C GLY A 59 5.48 5.62 36.99
N ALA A 60 6.12 6.59 36.34
CA ALA A 60 6.08 8.01 36.72
C ALA A 60 4.66 8.62 36.68
N TRP A 61 3.73 8.03 35.93
CA TRP A 61 2.35 8.50 35.81
C TRP A 61 1.38 7.89 36.83
N LEU A 62 1.79 6.86 37.57
CA LEU A 62 0.95 6.17 38.56
C LEU A 62 0.32 7.12 39.61
N PRO A 63 1.03 8.13 40.16
CA PRO A 63 0.43 9.09 41.09
C PRO A 63 -0.69 9.93 40.47
N HIS A 64 -0.56 10.28 39.18
CA HIS A 64 -1.58 11.03 38.44
C HIS A 64 -2.76 10.15 38.02
N LEU A 65 -2.49 8.87 37.70
CA LEU A 65 -3.52 7.88 37.37
C LEU A 65 -4.37 7.51 38.60
N ALA A 66 -3.78 7.56 39.79
CA ALA A 66 -4.44 7.32 41.07
C ALA A 66 -5.29 8.50 41.60
N ASP A 67 -5.13 9.70 41.02
CA ASP A 67 -5.75 10.94 41.52
C ASP A 67 -7.30 10.85 41.46
N PRO A 68 -8.02 11.14 42.56
CA PRO A 68 -9.48 11.06 42.60
C PRO A 68 -10.21 12.10 41.71
N ALA A 69 -9.52 13.15 41.24
CA ALA A 69 -10.04 14.10 40.27
C ALA A 69 -9.91 13.63 38.81
N LEU A 70 -9.18 12.53 38.55
CA LEU A 70 -9.08 11.92 37.22
C LEU A 70 -10.33 11.07 36.92
N THR A 71 -11.02 11.40 35.84
CA THR A 71 -12.16 10.64 35.32
C THR A 71 -11.71 9.76 34.17
N ALA A 72 -11.96 8.45 34.24
CA ALA A 72 -11.69 7.52 33.15
C ALA A 72 -12.80 7.62 32.07
N PRO A 73 -12.55 7.22 30.80
CA PRO A 73 -11.34 6.58 30.27
C PRO A 73 -10.20 7.56 29.95
N VAL A 74 -8.99 7.22 30.39
CA VAL A 74 -7.73 7.91 30.03
C VAL A 74 -6.79 6.93 29.33
N ALA A 75 -5.66 7.38 28.81
CA ALA A 75 -4.62 6.47 28.34
C ALA A 75 -3.23 6.97 28.72
N LEU A 76 -2.38 6.05 29.17
CA LEU A 76 -0.94 6.25 29.11
C LEU A 76 -0.48 5.98 27.68
N SER A 77 0.43 6.80 27.20
CA SER A 77 1.03 6.69 25.87
C SER A 77 2.54 6.71 26.00
N GLY A 78 3.21 5.99 25.10
CA GLY A 78 4.66 5.94 25.01
C GLY A 78 5.10 5.89 23.55
N ALA A 79 6.13 6.66 23.19
CA ALA A 79 6.71 6.65 21.85
C ALA A 79 8.24 6.73 21.88
N ALA A 80 8.88 6.09 20.90
CA ALA A 80 10.28 6.36 20.59
C ALA A 80 10.47 7.81 20.12
N ARG A 81 11.69 8.35 20.27
CA ARG A 81 12.00 9.77 19.97
C ARG A 81 11.85 10.16 18.49
N ASP A 82 11.79 9.19 17.58
CA ASP A 82 11.52 9.40 16.16
C ASP A 82 10.01 9.46 15.84
N GLY A 83 9.15 9.15 16.82
CA GLY A 83 7.70 9.15 16.72
C GLY A 83 7.09 7.96 15.97
N ARG A 84 7.87 6.92 15.63
CA ARG A 84 7.41 5.83 14.76
C ARG A 84 6.64 4.72 15.47
N SER A 85 6.81 4.56 16.78
CA SER A 85 6.22 3.48 17.58
C SER A 85 5.37 4.02 18.74
N LEU A 86 4.23 4.66 18.44
CA LEU A 86 3.29 5.15 19.45
C LEU A 86 2.42 4.01 20.00
N ALA A 87 2.63 3.65 21.26
CA ALA A 87 1.82 2.67 21.99
C ALA A 87 0.84 3.37 22.96
N PHE A 88 -0.36 2.80 23.11
CA PHE A 88 -1.38 3.24 24.05
C PHE A 88 -1.72 2.14 25.05
N TYR A 89 -1.89 2.54 26.31
CA TYR A 89 -2.34 1.71 27.44
C TYR A 89 -3.55 2.44 28.05
N PRO A 90 -4.76 2.21 27.53
CA PRO A 90 -5.96 2.90 27.95
C PRO A 90 -6.50 2.30 29.25
N PHE A 91 -6.98 3.14 30.16
CA PHE A 91 -7.58 2.74 31.42
C PHE A 91 -9.00 3.28 31.52
N ALA A 92 -9.99 2.38 31.60
CA ALA A 92 -11.34 2.64 32.04
C ALA A 92 -11.52 2.27 33.53
N ASP A 93 -12.62 2.69 34.16
CA ASP A 93 -12.92 2.32 35.57
C ASP A 93 -13.04 0.80 35.78
N PHE A 94 -13.40 0.06 34.71
CA PHE A 94 -13.45 -1.41 34.67
C PHE A 94 -12.09 -2.08 34.34
N SER A 95 -10.97 -1.36 34.45
CA SER A 95 -9.62 -1.92 34.31
C SER A 95 -9.12 -2.34 35.70
N PRO A 96 -8.89 -3.64 35.98
CA PRO A 96 -8.50 -4.11 37.30
C PRO A 96 -7.23 -3.43 37.84
N GLU A 97 -6.29 -3.09 36.95
CA GLU A 97 -5.06 -2.38 37.26
C GLU A 97 -5.33 -0.95 37.75
N LEU A 98 -6.28 -0.23 37.15
CA LEU A 98 -6.69 1.10 37.62
C LEU A 98 -7.37 1.01 38.99
N ALA A 99 -8.22 0.00 39.19
CA ALA A 99 -8.85 -0.27 40.48
C ALA A 99 -7.79 -0.56 41.57
N ALA A 100 -6.78 -1.37 41.24
CA ALA A 100 -5.66 -1.72 42.10
C ALA A 100 -4.79 -0.49 42.45
N VAL A 101 -4.39 0.32 41.46
CA VAL A 101 -3.61 1.56 41.64
C VAL A 101 -4.36 2.55 42.54
N ARG A 102 -5.65 2.78 42.28
CA ARG A 102 -6.48 3.68 43.12
C ARG A 102 -6.70 3.12 44.52
N TRP A 103 -6.80 1.80 44.69
CA TRP A 103 -6.87 1.16 46.02
C TRP A 103 -5.56 1.33 46.79
N ALA A 104 -4.42 1.07 46.15
CA ALA A 104 -3.10 1.18 46.78
C ALA A 104 -2.83 2.61 47.24
N HIS A 105 -3.13 3.62 46.41
CA HIS A 105 -3.01 5.03 46.77
C HIS A 105 -3.84 5.41 48.00
N ARG A 106 -5.10 4.93 48.11
CA ARG A 106 -5.95 5.18 49.30
C ARG A 106 -5.44 4.51 50.57
N ASN A 107 -4.72 3.39 50.46
CA ASN A 107 -4.22 2.61 51.59
C ASN A 107 -2.72 2.85 51.89
N GLY A 108 -2.04 3.72 51.15
CA GLY A 108 -0.61 4.00 51.32
C GLY A 108 0.32 2.86 50.90
N VAL A 109 -0.15 1.95 50.05
CA VAL A 109 0.63 0.82 49.52
C VAL A 109 1.52 1.29 48.37
N GLU A 110 2.78 0.85 48.36
CA GLU A 110 3.74 1.19 47.30
C GLU A 110 3.37 0.49 45.99
N VAL A 111 3.28 1.24 44.88
CA VAL A 111 3.03 0.65 43.56
C VAL A 111 4.29 0.68 42.72
N ARG A 112 4.64 -0.44 42.10
CA ARG A 112 5.75 -0.55 41.13
C ARG A 112 5.28 -1.19 39.83
N THR A 113 5.92 -0.78 38.74
CA THR A 113 5.82 -1.39 37.43
C THR A 113 6.65 -2.67 37.36
N CYS A 114 6.19 -3.67 36.60
CA CYS A 114 6.89 -4.97 36.48
C CYS A 114 6.99 -5.54 35.06
N ASP A 115 6.58 -4.80 34.03
CA ASP A 115 6.68 -5.24 32.63
C ASP A 115 7.91 -4.65 31.91
N LEU A 116 8.27 -5.25 30.77
CA LEU A 116 9.43 -4.90 29.95
C LEU A 116 9.39 -3.41 29.52
N PRO A 117 10.49 -2.64 29.71
CA PRO A 117 10.59 -1.23 29.32
C PRO A 117 10.26 -0.98 27.85
N LEU A 118 9.60 0.14 27.57
CA LEU A 118 9.20 0.57 26.23
C LEU A 118 10.39 0.57 25.25
N ALA A 119 11.55 1.05 25.72
CA ALA A 119 12.77 1.13 24.92
C ALA A 119 13.35 -0.25 24.51
N LEU A 120 12.93 -1.34 25.15
CA LEU A 120 13.41 -2.71 24.92
C LEU A 120 12.38 -3.60 24.20
N ARG A 121 11.19 -3.09 23.87
CA ARG A 121 10.14 -3.89 23.21
C ARG A 121 10.49 -4.25 21.76
N GLY A 122 11.00 -3.29 20.99
CA GLY A 122 11.27 -3.43 19.55
C GLY A 122 10.00 -3.60 18.70
N ASP A 123 10.15 -3.60 17.37
CA ASP A 123 9.02 -3.75 16.43
C ASP A 123 8.46 -5.19 16.32
N GLY A 124 8.84 -6.06 17.27
CA GLY A 124 8.72 -7.51 17.17
C GLY A 124 7.33 -8.11 17.44
N HIS A 125 6.26 -7.31 17.53
CA HIS A 125 4.91 -7.87 17.66
C HIS A 125 4.31 -8.22 16.30
N THR A 126 4.87 -9.24 15.65
CA THR A 126 4.14 -9.97 14.61
C THR A 126 3.01 -10.72 15.30
N GLY A 127 1.77 -10.28 15.12
CA GLY A 127 0.60 -11.03 15.59
C GLY A 127 0.63 -12.43 14.99
N SER A 128 0.97 -13.44 15.80
CA SER A 128 1.07 -14.80 15.34
C SER A 128 -0.34 -15.34 15.07
N ASP A 129 -0.55 -15.81 13.84
CA ASP A 129 -1.79 -16.47 13.44
C ASP A 129 -1.84 -17.81 14.19
N ARG A 130 -2.52 -17.82 15.35
CA ARG A 130 -2.49 -18.95 16.27
C ARG A 130 -3.21 -20.14 15.63
N GLY A 131 -2.45 -21.21 15.40
CA GLY A 131 -3.00 -22.48 14.90
C GLY A 131 -4.08 -23.07 15.83
N PRO A 132 -4.82 -24.10 15.37
CA PRO A 132 -5.91 -24.70 16.13
C PRO A 132 -5.45 -25.19 17.51
N SER A 133 -6.23 -24.88 18.55
CA SER A 133 -5.80 -24.89 19.96
C SER A 133 -6.56 -25.98 20.74
N PRO A 134 -6.01 -27.18 20.95
CA PRO A 134 -6.80 -28.33 21.38
C PRO A 134 -7.49 -28.19 22.74
N LEU A 135 -6.86 -27.57 23.74
CA LEU A 135 -7.44 -27.43 25.08
C LEU A 135 -8.45 -26.27 25.12
N THR A 136 -8.11 -25.11 24.58
CA THR A 136 -9.02 -23.95 24.45
C THR A 136 -10.25 -24.31 23.63
N ASP A 137 -10.10 -25.04 22.51
CA ASP A 137 -11.24 -25.48 21.71
C ASP A 137 -12.07 -26.58 22.41
N ALA A 138 -11.46 -27.41 23.25
CA ALA A 138 -12.21 -28.36 24.10
C ALA A 138 -13.00 -27.63 25.20
N LEU A 139 -12.38 -26.67 25.89
CA LEU A 139 -13.02 -25.83 26.90
C LEU A 139 -14.14 -24.98 26.29
N ARG A 140 -13.92 -24.36 25.13
CA ARG A 140 -14.94 -23.59 24.38
C ARG A 140 -16.13 -24.48 24.01
N ARG A 141 -15.88 -25.65 23.42
CA ARG A 141 -16.95 -26.63 23.09
C ARG A 141 -17.70 -27.13 24.33
N ALA A 142 -17.05 -27.25 25.48
CA ALA A 142 -17.68 -27.68 26.73
C ALA A 142 -18.47 -26.57 27.45
N THR A 143 -18.20 -25.29 27.19
CA THR A 143 -18.71 -24.16 28.00
C THR A 143 -19.53 -23.12 27.24
N THR A 144 -19.24 -22.89 25.95
CA THR A 144 -19.98 -21.97 25.06
C THR A 144 -20.79 -22.73 24.01
N GLY A 145 -20.25 -23.85 23.51
CA GLY A 145 -20.86 -24.61 22.41
C GLY A 145 -20.89 -23.88 21.07
N ARG A 146 -20.13 -22.79 20.91
CA ARG A 146 -20.11 -21.92 19.72
C ARG A 146 -18.70 -21.56 19.30
N ASP A 147 -18.47 -21.61 17.99
CA ASP A 147 -17.28 -21.07 17.36
C ASP A 147 -17.31 -19.53 17.47
N GLY A 148 -16.29 -18.94 18.09
CA GLY A 148 -16.12 -17.49 18.22
C GLY A 148 -16.51 -16.84 19.56
N ASP A 149 -17.20 -17.53 20.48
CA ASP A 149 -17.51 -16.98 21.81
C ASP A 149 -16.27 -16.98 22.72
N ASP A 150 -15.89 -15.82 23.27
CA ASP A 150 -14.70 -15.63 24.12
C ASP A 150 -14.78 -16.42 25.44
N LEU A 151 -13.73 -17.18 25.75
CA LEU A 151 -13.61 -18.01 26.94
C LEU A 151 -13.58 -17.15 28.22
N TRP A 152 -12.97 -15.97 28.15
CA TRP A 152 -12.89 -15.04 29.28
C TRP A 152 -14.27 -14.46 29.63
N ASP A 153 -14.98 -13.91 28.62
CA ASP A 153 -16.34 -13.40 28.78
C ASP A 153 -17.27 -14.46 29.40
N ARG A 154 -17.08 -15.74 29.03
CA ARG A 154 -17.90 -16.86 29.52
C ARG A 154 -17.57 -17.28 30.95
N LEU A 155 -16.29 -17.56 31.25
CA LEU A 155 -15.88 -18.20 32.51
C LEU A 155 -15.55 -17.21 33.63
N VAL A 156 -15.21 -15.97 33.30
CA VAL A 156 -14.89 -14.93 34.29
C VAL A 156 -16.04 -13.93 34.38
N GLU A 157 -16.34 -13.19 33.30
CA GLU A 157 -17.28 -12.06 33.39
C GLU A 157 -18.72 -12.52 33.65
N ALA A 158 -19.30 -13.35 32.78
CA ALA A 158 -20.70 -13.76 32.86
C ALA A 158 -21.01 -14.65 34.08
N ALA A 159 -20.02 -15.38 34.58
CA ALA A 159 -20.15 -16.24 35.76
C ALA A 159 -19.95 -15.50 37.09
N SER A 160 -19.35 -14.30 37.08
CA SER A 160 -18.99 -13.56 38.30
C SER A 160 -20.16 -13.08 39.19
N PRO A 161 -21.38 -12.76 38.71
CA PRO A 161 -22.41 -12.20 39.58
C PRO A 161 -22.81 -13.16 40.71
N GLY A 162 -22.79 -12.66 41.95
CA GLY A 162 -23.03 -13.45 43.17
C GLY A 162 -21.87 -14.35 43.62
N GLN A 163 -20.71 -14.31 42.95
CA GLN A 163 -19.51 -15.06 43.36
C GLN A 163 -18.64 -14.26 44.34
N ALA A 164 -17.88 -14.97 45.19
CA ALA A 164 -16.87 -14.36 46.04
C ALA A 164 -15.64 -13.95 45.21
N ALA A 165 -14.96 -12.87 45.62
CA ALA A 165 -13.78 -12.33 44.93
C ALA A 165 -12.70 -13.40 44.63
N GLU A 166 -12.41 -14.28 45.59
CA GLU A 166 -11.45 -15.40 45.42
C GLU A 166 -11.87 -16.41 44.34
N ALA A 167 -13.17 -16.64 44.14
CA ALA A 167 -13.65 -17.52 43.07
C ALA A 167 -13.44 -16.87 41.68
N ILE A 168 -13.62 -15.55 41.58
CA ILE A 168 -13.35 -14.79 40.36
C ILE A 168 -11.83 -14.79 40.06
N ARG A 169 -10.98 -14.59 41.08
CA ARG A 169 -9.50 -14.70 40.95
C ARG A 169 -9.08 -16.08 40.44
N ARG A 170 -9.62 -17.16 41.02
CA ARG A 170 -9.33 -18.54 40.60
C ARG A 170 -9.76 -18.81 39.15
N ALA A 171 -10.95 -18.34 38.75
CA ALA A 171 -11.43 -18.49 37.37
C ALA A 171 -10.51 -17.76 36.37
N ALA A 172 -10.09 -16.53 36.68
CA ALA A 172 -9.17 -15.75 35.87
C ALA A 172 -7.78 -16.40 35.73
N LEU A 173 -7.20 -16.89 36.84
CA LEU A 173 -5.95 -17.64 36.84
C LEU A 173 -6.05 -18.94 36.03
N MET A 174 -7.18 -19.65 36.11
CA MET A 174 -7.42 -20.88 35.35
C MET A 174 -7.49 -20.64 33.84
N VAL A 175 -8.19 -19.58 33.39
CA VAL A 175 -8.26 -19.23 31.96
C VAL A 175 -6.88 -18.83 31.45
N GLY A 176 -6.14 -18.01 32.19
CA GLY A 176 -4.78 -17.61 31.83
C GLY A 176 -3.80 -18.78 31.72
N TRP A 177 -3.83 -19.69 32.70
CA TRP A 177 -3.02 -20.92 32.68
C TRP A 177 -3.33 -21.79 31.46
N ALA A 178 -4.62 -22.04 31.15
CA ALA A 178 -5.01 -22.86 30.01
C ALA A 178 -4.56 -22.25 28.66
N MET A 179 -4.68 -20.93 28.51
CA MET A 179 -4.19 -20.21 27.32
C MET A 179 -2.66 -20.28 27.18
N ARG A 180 -1.92 -20.27 28.29
CA ARG A 180 -0.45 -20.38 28.29
C ARG A 180 0.02 -21.81 27.99
N ASP A 181 -0.68 -22.82 28.50
CA ASP A 181 -0.41 -24.24 28.26
C ASP A 181 -0.61 -24.60 26.77
N ASP A 182 -1.72 -24.18 26.17
CA ASP A 182 -1.96 -24.31 24.71
C ASP A 182 -0.87 -23.61 23.90
N ALA A 183 -0.47 -22.39 24.28
CA ALA A 183 0.56 -21.63 23.56
C ALA A 183 1.94 -22.28 23.64
N ALA A 184 2.29 -22.92 24.76
CA ALA A 184 3.56 -23.61 24.92
C ALA A 184 3.69 -24.85 24.00
N GLY A 185 2.57 -25.52 23.70
CA GLY A 185 2.53 -26.73 22.89
C GLY A 185 3.22 -27.93 23.55
N ARG A 186 3.23 -29.07 22.86
CA ARG A 186 3.77 -30.34 23.41
C ARG A 186 5.24 -30.31 23.81
N ASP A 187 6.03 -29.45 23.17
CA ASP A 187 7.47 -29.38 23.36
C ASP A 187 7.88 -28.20 24.27
N GLY A 188 6.92 -27.41 24.75
CA GLY A 188 7.13 -26.29 25.68
C GLY A 188 7.73 -25.02 25.09
N THR A 189 8.08 -25.02 23.80
CA THR A 189 8.79 -23.91 23.11
C THR A 189 7.89 -23.01 22.26
N GLY A 190 6.57 -23.18 22.28
CA GLY A 190 5.63 -22.42 21.44
C GLY A 190 5.31 -20.99 21.91
N ILE A 191 5.76 -20.61 23.11
CA ILE A 191 5.55 -19.26 23.67
C ILE A 191 6.40 -18.25 22.90
N ASP A 192 5.81 -17.11 22.55
CA ASP A 192 6.52 -16.09 21.80
C ASP A 192 7.73 -15.51 22.56
N GLY A 193 8.79 -15.22 21.81
CA GLY A 193 10.04 -14.70 22.36
C GLY A 193 9.90 -13.34 23.04
N PHE A 194 8.89 -12.53 22.69
CA PHE A 194 8.55 -11.28 23.40
C PHE A 194 7.97 -11.58 24.78
N ASP A 195 6.98 -12.47 24.86
CA ASP A 195 6.34 -12.84 26.13
C ASP A 195 7.33 -13.48 27.11
N LEU A 196 8.26 -14.32 26.63
CA LEU A 196 9.33 -14.86 27.48
C LEU A 196 10.23 -13.77 28.08
N ARG A 197 10.56 -12.69 27.33
CA ARG A 197 11.32 -11.55 27.85
C ARG A 197 10.54 -10.74 28.89
N ARG A 198 9.21 -10.66 28.74
CA ARG A 198 8.31 -10.00 29.71
C ARG A 198 8.23 -10.80 31.00
N GLU A 199 8.02 -12.12 30.90
CA GLU A 199 8.00 -13.02 32.06
C GLU A 199 9.32 -12.99 32.85
N ALA A 200 10.48 -12.95 32.17
CA ALA A 200 11.79 -12.73 32.78
C ALA A 200 11.86 -11.41 33.56
N TRP A 201 11.41 -10.31 32.94
CA TRP A 201 11.40 -9.01 33.59
C TRP A 201 10.48 -8.96 34.81
N MET A 202 9.31 -9.61 34.75
CA MET A 202 8.39 -9.72 35.89
C MET A 202 9.01 -10.52 37.05
N ARG A 203 9.69 -11.66 36.79
CA ARG A 203 10.42 -12.41 37.83
C ARG A 203 11.50 -11.55 38.50
N ARG A 204 12.25 -10.79 37.71
CA ARG A 204 13.25 -9.83 38.21
C ARG A 204 12.60 -8.74 39.08
N ALA A 205 11.47 -8.16 38.65
CA ALA A 205 10.74 -7.16 39.42
C ALA A 205 10.24 -7.70 40.78
N VAL A 206 9.76 -8.96 40.82
CA VAL A 206 9.42 -9.67 42.08
C VAL A 206 10.64 -9.78 42.99
N SER A 207 11.80 -10.20 42.48
CA SER A 207 13.01 -10.33 43.31
C SER A 207 13.48 -9.00 43.94
N LEU A 208 13.27 -7.89 43.24
CA LEU A 208 13.58 -6.52 43.71
C LEU A 208 12.62 -5.98 44.79
N VAL A 209 11.57 -6.73 45.16
CA VAL A 209 10.72 -6.42 46.32
C VAL A 209 11.43 -6.75 47.65
N GLY A 210 12.41 -7.67 47.64
CA GLY A 210 13.25 -7.95 48.81
C GLY A 210 12.54 -8.64 49.97
N GLY A 211 11.56 -9.51 49.68
CA GLY A 211 10.87 -10.33 50.69
C GLY A 211 9.74 -9.65 51.47
N ARG A 212 9.40 -8.39 51.13
CA ARG A 212 8.17 -7.72 51.61
C ARG A 212 6.92 -8.41 51.02
N ARG A 213 5.79 -8.36 51.73
CA ARG A 213 4.53 -8.92 51.23
C ARG A 213 4.10 -8.18 49.97
N CYS A 214 3.87 -8.90 48.88
CA CYS A 214 3.50 -8.28 47.60
C CYS A 214 2.40 -9.02 46.86
N ALA A 215 1.60 -8.24 46.14
CA ALA A 215 0.60 -8.75 45.20
C ALA A 215 1.01 -8.35 43.78
N ALA A 216 0.80 -9.24 42.80
CA ALA A 216 1.09 -9.00 41.40
C ALA A 216 -0.22 -9.03 40.59
N VAL A 217 -0.58 -7.87 40.04
CA VAL A 217 -1.71 -7.69 39.12
C VAL A 217 -1.13 -7.66 37.71
N ILE A 218 -1.19 -8.82 37.05
CA ILE A 218 -0.57 -9.08 35.75
C ILE A 218 -1.52 -9.83 34.83
N GLY A 219 -1.27 -9.78 33.52
CA GLY A 219 -1.99 -10.53 32.52
C GLY A 219 -2.07 -12.01 32.92
N SER A 220 -3.27 -12.55 32.97
CA SER A 220 -3.54 -13.92 33.45
C SER A 220 -2.68 -14.99 32.75
N PHE A 221 -2.37 -14.78 31.47
CA PHE A 221 -1.43 -15.59 30.68
C PHE A 221 -0.04 -15.70 31.32
N HIS A 222 0.51 -14.63 31.89
CA HIS A 222 1.86 -14.61 32.48
C HIS A 222 1.91 -15.15 33.91
N ALA A 223 0.77 -15.31 34.59
CA ALA A 223 0.72 -15.65 36.02
C ALA A 223 1.45 -16.96 36.36
N ALA A 224 1.34 -17.99 35.51
CA ALA A 224 2.02 -19.27 35.71
C ALA A 224 3.55 -19.17 35.61
N ALA A 225 4.10 -18.17 34.93
CA ALA A 225 5.55 -17.97 34.81
C ALA A 225 6.20 -17.42 36.09
N LEU A 226 5.40 -16.83 37.00
CA LEU A 226 5.86 -16.35 38.31
C LEU A 226 5.89 -17.43 39.39
N LEU A 227 5.49 -18.67 39.08
CA LEU A 227 5.75 -19.84 39.94
C LEU A 227 7.24 -20.23 39.98
N ARG A 228 8.08 -19.59 39.16
CA ARG A 228 9.54 -19.79 39.09
C ARG A 228 10.25 -18.51 39.54
N GLY A 229 11.36 -18.68 40.28
CA GLY A 229 12.28 -17.58 40.59
C GLY A 229 13.07 -17.11 39.35
N PRO A 230 13.74 -15.95 39.43
CA PRO A 230 14.61 -15.46 38.34
C PRO A 230 15.77 -16.43 38.09
N GLU A 231 16.23 -16.50 36.83
CA GLU A 231 17.40 -17.31 36.46
C GLU A 231 18.71 -16.51 36.62
N ASP A 232 19.84 -17.18 36.92
CA ASP A 232 21.10 -16.51 37.28
C ASP A 232 21.62 -15.56 36.18
N ASP A 233 21.46 -15.91 34.91
CA ASP A 233 21.86 -15.07 33.76
C ASP A 233 20.97 -13.82 33.58
N GLU A 234 19.75 -13.79 34.12
CA GLU A 234 18.81 -12.67 34.00
C GLU A 234 19.16 -11.48 34.93
N ALA A 235 20.08 -11.69 35.88
CA ALA A 235 20.37 -10.74 36.96
C ALA A 235 21.36 -9.61 36.59
N GLU A 236 22.32 -9.84 35.68
CA GLU A 236 23.50 -8.97 35.54
C GLU A 236 23.43 -7.89 34.46
N SER A 237 22.58 -7.99 33.43
CA SER A 237 22.55 -7.01 32.33
C SER A 237 21.26 -6.18 32.26
N VAL A 238 21.35 -4.89 32.59
CA VAL A 238 20.32 -3.88 32.24
C VAL A 238 20.82 -3.08 31.04
N PRO A 239 20.26 -3.26 29.83
CA PRO A 239 20.59 -2.41 28.69
C PRO A 239 20.02 -1.01 28.92
N SER A 240 20.85 0.02 28.83
CA SER A 240 20.39 1.41 28.76
C SER A 240 19.71 1.63 27.41
N GLY A 241 18.39 1.47 27.38
CA GLY A 241 17.57 1.81 26.20
C GLY A 241 17.51 3.32 25.96
N PRO A 242 17.20 3.76 24.72
CA PRO A 242 16.94 5.16 24.42
C PRO A 242 15.71 5.69 25.19
N GLU A 243 15.81 6.93 25.67
CA GLU A 243 14.78 7.61 26.46
C GLU A 243 13.45 7.74 25.69
N ALA A 244 12.40 7.06 26.17
CA ALA A 244 11.06 7.11 25.58
C ALA A 244 10.27 8.36 26.02
N VAL A 245 9.46 8.94 25.13
CA VAL A 245 8.53 10.01 25.49
C VAL A 245 7.23 9.39 25.95
N THR A 246 6.84 9.66 27.19
CA THR A 246 5.59 9.15 27.78
C THR A 246 4.62 10.30 28.09
N SER A 247 3.32 10.05 27.99
CA SER A 247 2.30 11.04 28.37
C SER A 247 0.97 10.42 28.79
N LEU A 248 0.28 11.04 29.74
CA LEU A 248 -1.09 10.71 30.13
C LEU A 248 -2.08 11.62 29.37
N VAL A 249 -3.04 11.02 28.64
CA VAL A 249 -4.01 11.73 27.78
C VAL A 249 -5.45 11.34 28.08
N PRO A 250 -6.43 12.24 27.80
CA PRO A 250 -7.85 11.85 27.77
C PRO A 250 -8.09 10.79 26.69
N TYR A 251 -9.00 9.86 26.97
CA TYR A 251 -9.42 8.82 26.02
C TYR A 251 -10.96 8.74 25.96
N GLY A 252 -11.50 7.78 25.22
CA GLY A 252 -12.95 7.65 25.02
C GLY A 252 -13.39 6.22 24.74
N PHE A 253 -14.62 5.88 25.11
CA PHE A 253 -15.18 4.53 24.91
C PHE A 253 -15.16 4.10 23.44
N ALA A 254 -15.39 5.02 22.49
CA ALA A 254 -15.32 4.73 21.05
C ALA A 254 -13.94 4.24 20.55
N LEU A 255 -12.89 4.38 21.34
CA LEU A 255 -11.51 3.95 21.03
C LEU A 255 -11.05 2.78 21.92
N LEU A 256 -11.71 2.57 23.06
CA LEU A 256 -11.61 1.34 23.83
C LEU A 256 -12.30 0.16 23.13
N ASP A 257 -13.32 0.44 22.30
CA ASP A 257 -13.99 -0.62 21.55
C ASP A 257 -13.04 -1.28 20.56
N GLU A 258 -12.95 -2.61 20.63
CA GLU A 258 -12.12 -3.46 19.77
C GLU A 258 -12.28 -3.14 18.27
N ARG A 259 -13.49 -2.76 17.83
CA ARG A 259 -13.81 -2.47 16.42
C ARG A 259 -13.18 -1.16 15.92
N SER A 260 -12.59 -0.36 16.80
CA SER A 260 -11.79 0.82 16.44
C SER A 260 -10.41 0.46 15.88
N GLY A 261 -9.97 -0.80 16.01
CA GLY A 261 -8.65 -1.26 15.60
C GLY A 261 -7.61 -1.31 16.73
N TYR A 262 -8.00 -1.07 17.99
CA TYR A 262 -7.13 -1.29 19.14
C TYR A 262 -7.04 -2.80 19.47
N PRO A 263 -5.87 -3.47 19.33
CA PRO A 263 -5.78 -4.94 19.38
C PRO A 263 -6.11 -5.56 20.75
N ALA A 264 -5.93 -4.81 21.84
CA ALA A 264 -6.29 -5.21 23.20
C ALA A 264 -7.60 -4.55 23.68
N GLY A 265 -8.42 -4.06 22.74
CA GLY A 265 -9.70 -3.43 23.04
C GLY A 265 -10.74 -4.38 23.63
N ILE A 266 -11.80 -3.80 24.18
CA ILE A 266 -12.90 -4.53 24.81
C ILE A 266 -14.18 -4.25 24.03
N ARG A 267 -15.04 -5.26 23.82
CA ARG A 267 -16.33 -5.02 23.16
C ARG A 267 -17.29 -4.33 24.09
N ASP A 268 -18.03 -3.38 23.52
CA ASP A 268 -19.18 -2.75 24.15
C ASP A 268 -18.85 -2.04 25.51
N PRO A 269 -17.90 -1.08 25.57
CA PRO A 269 -17.46 -0.43 26.82
C PRO A 269 -18.56 0.12 27.76
N GLU A 270 -19.66 0.66 27.25
CA GLU A 270 -20.77 1.17 28.09
C GLU A 270 -21.57 0.03 28.73
N TRP A 271 -21.56 -1.18 28.15
CA TRP A 271 -22.04 -2.39 28.84
C TRP A 271 -21.09 -2.80 29.97
N GLN A 272 -19.78 -2.85 29.71
CA GLN A 272 -18.77 -3.22 30.73
C GLN A 272 -18.83 -2.27 31.94
N GLN A 273 -18.99 -0.97 31.68
CA GLN A 273 -19.19 0.05 32.69
C GLN A 273 -20.45 -0.17 33.52
N ALA A 274 -21.56 -0.60 32.91
CA ALA A 274 -22.79 -0.93 33.64
C ALA A 274 -22.66 -2.21 34.48
N VAL A 275 -21.88 -3.20 34.03
CA VAL A 275 -21.55 -4.41 34.82
C VAL A 275 -20.67 -4.06 36.02
N LEU A 276 -19.70 -3.14 35.87
CA LEU A 276 -18.92 -2.62 36.99
C LEU A 276 -19.80 -1.88 38.00
N GLU A 277 -20.69 -1.00 37.52
CA GLU A 277 -21.65 -0.25 38.35
C GLU A 277 -22.64 -1.17 39.09
N ALA A 278 -22.88 -2.39 38.60
CA ALA A 278 -23.66 -3.43 39.28
C ALA A 278 -22.88 -4.16 40.40
N ALA A 279 -21.55 -3.97 40.51
CA ALA A 279 -20.70 -4.47 41.59
C ALA A 279 -20.87 -5.96 41.96
N GLY A 280 -21.16 -6.80 40.96
CA GLY A 280 -21.36 -8.25 41.14
C GLY A 280 -22.75 -8.67 41.65
N ASP A 281 -23.72 -7.76 41.83
CA ASP A 281 -25.11 -8.14 42.15
C ASP A 281 -25.86 -8.64 40.90
N PRO A 282 -26.32 -9.91 40.85
CA PRO A 282 -27.09 -10.44 39.72
C PRO A 282 -28.34 -9.62 39.38
N ALA A 283 -29.03 -9.05 40.38
CA ALA A 283 -30.24 -8.26 40.15
C ALA A 283 -29.92 -6.89 39.51
N ALA A 284 -28.81 -6.28 39.91
CA ALA A 284 -28.31 -5.06 39.27
C ALA A 284 -27.84 -5.29 37.84
N VAL A 285 -27.22 -6.46 37.53
CA VAL A 285 -26.86 -6.84 36.15
C VAL A 285 -28.12 -7.04 35.28
N GLU A 286 -29.18 -7.67 35.80
CA GLU A 286 -30.46 -7.77 35.07
C GLU A 286 -31.08 -6.38 34.82
N ALA A 287 -31.00 -5.46 35.79
CA ALA A 287 -31.45 -4.08 35.63
C ALA A 287 -30.61 -3.29 34.60
N ALA A 288 -29.29 -3.53 34.54
CA ALA A 288 -28.41 -2.96 33.52
C ALA A 288 -28.78 -3.46 32.11
N ALA A 289 -29.05 -4.76 31.96
CA ALA A 289 -29.55 -5.35 30.71
C ALA A 289 -30.88 -4.70 30.27
N ALA A 290 -31.83 -4.54 31.21
CA ALA A 290 -33.10 -3.86 30.95
C ALA A 290 -32.89 -2.42 30.44
N SER A 291 -32.01 -1.65 31.11
CA SER A 291 -31.67 -0.27 30.74
C SER A 291 -31.05 -0.19 29.35
N VAL A 292 -30.09 -1.05 29.03
CA VAL A 292 -29.45 -1.12 27.71
C VAL A 292 -30.44 -1.47 26.61
N ILE A 293 -31.28 -2.50 26.80
CA ILE A 293 -32.30 -2.91 25.83
C ILE A 293 -33.30 -1.77 25.57
N VAL A 294 -33.73 -1.06 26.61
CA VAL A 294 -34.61 0.12 26.46
C VAL A 294 -33.91 1.25 25.70
N ARG A 295 -32.64 1.56 26.00
CA ARG A 295 -31.84 2.55 25.26
C ARG A 295 -31.69 2.17 23.77
N ILE A 296 -31.45 0.90 23.45
CA ILE A 296 -31.41 0.40 22.06
C ILE A 296 -32.78 0.60 21.38
N CYS A 297 -33.89 0.26 22.04
CA CYS A 297 -35.24 0.46 21.48
C CYS A 297 -35.55 1.95 21.24
N VAL A 298 -35.13 2.86 22.14
CA VAL A 298 -35.21 4.31 21.92
C VAL A 298 -34.43 4.70 20.65
N ARG A 299 -33.19 4.23 20.52
CA ARG A 299 -32.31 4.58 19.41
C ARG A 299 -32.78 4.03 18.06
N VAL A 300 -33.37 2.83 18.03
CA VAL A 300 -34.03 2.28 16.82
C VAL A 300 -35.22 3.15 16.39
N ARG A 301 -35.98 3.73 17.33
CA ARG A 301 -37.06 4.68 17.02
C ARG A 301 -36.56 6.01 16.46
N GLU A 302 -35.46 6.54 17.00
CA GLU A 302 -34.82 7.76 16.46
C GLU A 302 -34.31 7.58 15.02
N LEU A 303 -33.89 6.37 14.67
CA LEU A 303 -33.50 6.00 13.31
C LEU A 303 -34.70 5.71 12.38
N GLY A 304 -35.94 5.93 12.84
CA GLY A 304 -37.17 5.83 12.04
C GLY A 304 -37.87 4.48 12.06
N HIS A 305 -37.46 3.52 12.90
CA HIS A 305 -38.03 2.17 12.93
C HIS A 305 -38.81 1.90 14.23
N PRO A 306 -40.00 1.25 14.18
CA PRO A 306 -40.79 1.00 15.38
C PRO A 306 -40.13 -0.06 16.28
N ALA A 307 -39.91 0.29 17.55
CA ALA A 307 -39.48 -0.60 18.63
C ALA A 307 -40.11 -0.13 19.95
N GLY A 308 -41.10 -0.84 20.47
CA GLY A 308 -41.89 -0.48 21.65
C GLY A 308 -41.45 -1.13 22.97
N PRO A 309 -42.19 -0.86 24.07
CA PRO A 309 -41.96 -1.51 25.36
C PRO A 309 -42.23 -3.03 25.35
N GLY A 310 -43.04 -3.52 24.40
CA GLY A 310 -43.31 -4.95 24.25
C GLY A 310 -42.08 -5.71 23.79
N GLU A 311 -41.44 -5.22 22.74
CA GLU A 311 -40.19 -5.76 22.20
C GLU A 311 -39.04 -5.62 23.21
N ALA A 312 -38.96 -4.50 23.95
CA ALA A 312 -37.97 -4.34 25.02
C ALA A 312 -38.16 -5.37 26.16
N ARG A 313 -39.41 -5.62 26.58
CA ARG A 313 -39.73 -6.64 27.60
C ARG A 313 -39.42 -8.05 27.11
N GLU A 314 -39.72 -8.35 25.85
CA GLU A 314 -39.49 -9.66 25.26
C GLU A 314 -37.99 -9.95 25.05
N ALA A 315 -37.22 -8.96 24.62
CA ALA A 315 -35.76 -9.06 24.55
C ALA A 315 -35.13 -9.28 25.94
N LEU A 316 -35.59 -8.56 26.98
CA LEU A 316 -35.11 -8.79 28.35
C LEU A 316 -35.46 -10.19 28.85
N ARG A 317 -36.72 -10.63 28.64
CA ARG A 317 -37.15 -11.99 29.01
C ARG A 317 -36.27 -13.05 28.34
N LEU A 318 -36.04 -12.92 27.03
CA LEU A 318 -35.22 -13.85 26.28
C LEU A 318 -33.76 -13.85 26.76
N ALA A 319 -33.17 -12.69 27.07
CA ALA A 319 -31.81 -12.63 27.63
C ALA A 319 -31.71 -13.37 28.98
N VAL A 320 -32.67 -13.16 29.89
CA VAL A 320 -32.73 -13.84 31.19
C VAL A 320 -32.96 -15.35 31.05
N ASP A 321 -33.83 -15.78 30.14
CA ASP A 321 -34.09 -17.20 29.91
C ASP A 321 -32.90 -17.89 29.23
N LEU A 322 -32.18 -17.21 28.32
CA LEU A 322 -30.90 -17.69 27.78
C LEU A 322 -29.84 -17.84 28.87
N ALA A 323 -29.74 -16.87 29.80
CA ALA A 323 -28.82 -16.94 30.92
C ALA A 323 -29.07 -18.18 31.78
N ARG A 324 -30.33 -18.42 32.17
CA ARG A 324 -30.77 -19.59 32.93
C ARG A 324 -30.47 -20.91 32.21
N LEU A 325 -30.79 -20.99 30.91
CA LEU A 325 -30.53 -22.19 30.09
C LEU A 325 -29.04 -22.54 30.01
N ARG A 326 -28.16 -21.54 30.14
CA ARG A 326 -26.70 -21.70 30.12
C ARG A 326 -26.05 -21.65 31.51
N GLY A 327 -26.84 -21.79 32.58
CA GLY A 327 -26.36 -21.88 33.96
C GLY A 327 -25.75 -20.59 34.53
N LEU A 328 -26.05 -19.42 33.97
CA LEU A 328 -25.55 -18.13 34.48
C LEU A 328 -26.42 -17.55 35.60
N PRO A 329 -25.83 -16.78 36.54
CA PRO A 329 -26.56 -16.06 37.57
C PRO A 329 -27.38 -14.87 37.04
N ALA A 330 -26.94 -14.25 35.93
CA ALA A 330 -27.55 -13.08 35.30
C ALA A 330 -27.25 -13.06 33.79
N PRO A 331 -28.00 -12.29 32.96
CA PRO A 331 -27.72 -12.17 31.53
C PRO A 331 -26.40 -11.43 31.25
N GLY A 332 -25.48 -12.10 30.55
CA GLY A 332 -24.23 -11.53 30.07
C GLY A 332 -24.38 -10.78 28.74
N ARG A 333 -23.25 -10.22 28.26
CA ARG A 333 -23.18 -9.45 26.99
C ARG A 333 -23.77 -10.24 25.82
N SER A 334 -23.38 -11.51 25.67
CA SER A 334 -23.82 -12.37 24.57
C SER A 334 -25.32 -12.68 24.65
N GLU A 335 -25.88 -12.95 25.84
CA GLU A 335 -27.32 -13.14 26.02
C GLU A 335 -28.13 -11.89 25.65
N VAL A 336 -27.65 -10.69 26.02
CA VAL A 336 -28.30 -9.42 25.67
C VAL A 336 -28.25 -9.15 24.16
N VAL A 337 -27.08 -9.28 23.52
CA VAL A 337 -26.92 -9.05 22.08
C VAL A 337 -27.75 -10.03 21.26
N GLU A 338 -27.75 -11.32 21.64
CA GLU A 338 -28.54 -12.35 20.97
C GLU A 338 -30.05 -12.13 21.10
N ALA A 339 -30.52 -11.71 22.29
CA ALA A 339 -31.93 -11.40 22.48
C ALA A 339 -32.36 -10.14 21.71
N VAL A 340 -31.52 -9.09 21.70
CA VAL A 340 -31.72 -7.88 20.88
C VAL A 340 -31.77 -8.23 19.39
N GLN A 341 -30.85 -9.07 18.91
CA GLN A 341 -30.83 -9.51 17.52
C GLN A 341 -32.08 -10.34 17.18
N THR A 342 -32.46 -11.28 18.04
CA THR A 342 -33.62 -12.15 17.82
C THR A 342 -34.94 -11.36 17.78
N VAL A 343 -35.15 -10.47 18.76
CA VAL A 343 -36.42 -9.76 18.92
C VAL A 343 -36.51 -8.52 18.04
N LEU A 344 -35.45 -7.72 17.92
CA LEU A 344 -35.55 -6.41 17.24
C LEU A 344 -35.31 -6.47 15.73
N THR A 345 -34.68 -7.50 15.17
CA THR A 345 -34.37 -7.55 13.73
C THR A 345 -35.50 -8.11 12.86
N HIS A 346 -36.50 -8.76 13.45
CA HIS A 346 -37.64 -9.39 12.75
C HIS A 346 -37.23 -10.35 11.62
N ALA A 347 -36.08 -11.05 11.79
CA ALA A 347 -35.48 -11.93 10.77
C ALA A 347 -35.06 -11.23 9.45
N GLU A 348 -34.87 -9.90 9.46
CA GLU A 348 -34.34 -9.12 8.32
C GLU A 348 -32.88 -8.65 8.57
N PRO A 349 -31.86 -9.53 8.55
CA PRO A 349 -30.49 -9.18 8.96
C PRO A 349 -29.84 -8.11 8.08
N LEU A 350 -30.13 -8.09 6.77
CA LEU A 350 -29.56 -7.12 5.83
C LEU A 350 -30.37 -5.81 5.71
N GLY A 351 -31.62 -5.80 6.18
CA GLY A 351 -32.50 -4.64 6.22
C GLY A 351 -32.49 -4.01 7.62
N ARG A 352 -33.57 -4.23 8.38
CA ARG A 352 -33.74 -3.75 9.76
C ARG A 352 -32.59 -4.14 10.69
N GLY A 353 -31.92 -5.27 10.44
CA GLY A 353 -30.72 -5.70 11.16
C GLY A 353 -29.58 -4.68 11.16
N ARG A 354 -29.37 -3.92 10.07
CA ARG A 354 -28.36 -2.85 10.01
C ARG A 354 -28.68 -1.68 10.94
N VAL A 355 -29.96 -1.36 11.10
CA VAL A 355 -30.44 -0.30 11.99
C VAL A 355 -30.32 -0.71 13.45
N VAL A 356 -30.68 -1.96 13.77
CA VAL A 356 -30.47 -2.53 15.11
C VAL A 356 -28.98 -2.60 15.44
N ALA A 357 -28.12 -3.01 14.50
CA ALA A 357 -26.66 -3.04 14.69
C ALA A 357 -26.07 -1.64 14.93
N ARG A 358 -26.54 -0.62 14.19
CA ARG A 358 -26.13 0.78 14.42
C ARG A 358 -26.59 1.30 15.79
N ALA A 359 -27.86 1.06 16.14
CA ALA A 359 -28.43 1.47 17.42
C ALA A 359 -27.76 0.76 18.62
N ALA A 360 -27.44 -0.53 18.45
CA ALA A 360 -26.68 -1.30 19.42
C ALA A 360 -25.24 -0.76 19.52
N GLY A 361 -24.56 -0.47 18.41
CA GLY A 361 -23.24 0.18 18.42
C GLY A 361 -23.23 1.50 19.18
N ASP A 362 -24.14 2.42 18.85
CA ASP A 362 -24.25 3.72 19.52
C ASP A 362 -24.44 3.58 21.06
N VAL A 363 -25.28 2.63 21.51
CA VAL A 363 -25.66 2.47 22.92
C VAL A 363 -24.68 1.59 23.72
N LEU A 364 -24.17 0.51 23.13
CA LEU A 364 -23.28 -0.45 23.79
C LEU A 364 -21.84 0.04 23.87
N VAL A 365 -21.39 0.82 22.88
CA VAL A 365 -20.09 1.50 22.94
C VAL A 365 -20.21 2.76 23.80
N GLY A 366 -21.28 3.54 23.60
CA GLY A 366 -21.49 4.79 24.33
C GLY A 366 -20.49 5.89 23.96
N HIS A 367 -20.54 6.99 24.71
CA HIS A 367 -19.83 8.24 24.37
C HIS A 367 -19.08 8.87 25.55
N ARG A 368 -18.75 8.07 26.60
CA ARG A 368 -17.97 8.57 27.74
C ARG A 368 -16.53 8.90 27.31
N THR A 369 -16.03 10.03 27.80
CA THR A 369 -14.66 10.53 27.57
C THR A 369 -14.06 10.95 28.90
N GLY A 370 -12.81 10.57 29.16
CA GLY A 370 -12.15 10.90 30.43
C GLY A 370 -11.68 12.35 30.52
N LEU A 371 -11.25 12.71 31.73
CA LEU A 371 -10.71 14.01 32.09
C LEU A 371 -9.48 13.82 32.98
N LEU A 372 -8.41 14.55 32.69
CA LEU A 372 -7.18 14.52 33.48
C LEU A 372 -7.33 15.34 34.78
N ALA A 373 -6.69 14.89 35.86
CA ALA A 373 -6.67 15.62 37.11
C ALA A 373 -5.96 16.98 36.96
N PRO A 374 -6.40 18.04 37.67
CA PRO A 374 -5.71 19.33 37.71
C PRO A 374 -4.25 19.18 38.15
N GLY A 375 -3.31 19.76 37.38
CA GLY A 375 -1.88 19.65 37.66
C GLY A 375 -1.18 18.43 37.04
N THR A 376 -1.89 17.57 36.31
CA THR A 376 -1.25 16.54 35.47
C THR A 376 -0.25 17.19 34.49
N PRO A 377 1.02 16.72 34.41
CA PRO A 377 2.00 17.27 33.49
C PRO A 377 1.55 17.21 32.03
N ARG A 378 1.73 18.31 31.29
CA ARG A 378 1.45 18.42 29.84
C ARG A 378 2.68 18.98 29.13
N SER A 379 2.93 18.57 27.88
CA SER A 379 3.94 19.23 27.06
C SER A 379 3.57 20.69 26.80
N GLY A 380 4.55 21.57 26.58
CA GLY A 380 4.28 22.97 26.23
C GLY A 380 3.57 23.15 24.90
N LEU A 381 3.75 22.22 23.96
CA LEU A 381 3.15 22.28 22.62
C LEU A 381 1.64 22.02 22.64
N ALA A 382 1.15 21.08 23.47
CA ALA A 382 -0.27 20.72 23.50
C ALA A 382 -1.21 21.92 23.79
N PRO A 383 -1.06 22.70 24.90
CA PRO A 383 -1.91 23.86 25.16
C PRO A 383 -1.69 25.00 24.14
N ALA A 384 -0.48 25.12 23.58
CA ALA A 384 -0.20 26.10 22.52
C ALA A 384 -0.96 25.78 21.23
N VAL A 385 -1.07 24.50 20.85
CA VAL A 385 -1.88 24.06 19.71
C VAL A 385 -3.37 24.19 20.00
N GLU A 386 -3.84 23.78 21.19
CA GLU A 386 -5.25 23.95 21.59
C GLU A 386 -5.71 25.42 21.51
N ALA A 387 -4.90 26.35 22.03
CA ALA A 387 -5.17 27.78 21.96
C ALA A 387 -5.18 28.30 20.51
N HIS A 388 -4.23 27.85 19.67
CA HIS A 388 -4.14 28.29 18.28
C HIS A 388 -5.27 27.74 17.40
N LEU A 389 -5.69 26.49 17.60
CA LEU A 389 -6.87 25.93 16.90
C LEU A 389 -8.15 26.65 17.30
N ALA A 390 -8.31 27.01 18.57
CA ALA A 390 -9.44 27.81 19.05
C ALA A 390 -9.45 29.22 18.41
N GLU A 391 -8.29 29.89 18.32
CA GLU A 391 -8.13 31.17 17.62
C GLU A 391 -8.56 31.10 16.14
N LEU A 392 -8.16 30.01 15.46
CA LEU A 392 -8.49 29.74 14.05
C LEU A 392 -9.91 29.18 13.84
N ARG A 393 -10.68 28.95 14.91
CA ARG A 393 -12.01 28.32 14.91
C ARG A 393 -11.99 26.96 14.20
N LEU A 394 -11.01 26.14 14.54
CA LEU A 394 -10.84 24.75 14.09
C LEU A 394 -11.25 23.77 15.21
N PRO A 395 -11.58 22.51 14.91
CA PRO A 395 -11.93 21.51 15.91
C PRO A 395 -10.87 21.36 17.02
N GLY A 396 -11.28 21.46 18.28
CA GLY A 396 -10.42 21.27 19.45
C GLY A 396 -10.87 20.08 20.31
N PRO A 397 -10.33 19.90 21.53
CA PRO A 397 -10.64 18.77 22.40
C PRO A 397 -12.13 18.48 22.68
N GLY A 398 -12.99 19.51 22.64
CA GLY A 398 -14.44 19.36 22.83
C GLY A 398 -15.25 19.10 21.53
N SER A 399 -14.60 19.06 20.37
CA SER A 399 -15.26 18.89 19.07
C SER A 399 -15.46 17.40 18.74
N ARG A 400 -16.69 17.01 18.39
CA ARG A 400 -17.08 15.60 18.17
C ARG A 400 -17.25 15.22 16.70
N GLU A 401 -17.59 16.17 15.85
CA GLU A 401 -17.86 15.94 14.42
C GLU A 401 -16.68 16.41 13.56
N PRO A 402 -16.33 15.68 12.48
CA PRO A 402 -15.35 16.14 11.49
C PRO A 402 -15.77 17.46 10.84
N ALA A 403 -14.88 18.46 10.85
CA ALA A 403 -15.10 19.71 10.12
C ALA A 403 -14.56 19.57 8.69
N VAL A 404 -15.48 19.61 7.71
CA VAL A 404 -15.12 19.71 6.29
C VAL A 404 -14.92 21.18 5.94
N LEU A 405 -13.68 21.55 5.62
CA LEU A 405 -13.23 22.91 5.36
C LEU A 405 -12.92 23.08 3.87
N ARG A 406 -13.39 24.19 3.29
CA ARG A 406 -12.94 24.69 1.99
C ARG A 406 -12.27 26.04 2.24
N LEU A 407 -10.96 26.10 2.03
CA LEU A 407 -10.13 27.26 2.30
C LEU A 407 -9.83 28.02 1.00
N ASP A 408 -9.74 29.35 1.07
CA ASP A 408 -9.25 30.21 -0.03
C ASP A 408 -8.05 31.03 0.51
N PRO A 409 -6.85 30.43 0.60
CA PRO A 409 -5.72 31.00 1.33
C PRO A 409 -5.20 32.33 0.76
N LEU A 410 -5.49 32.61 -0.51
CA LEU A 410 -5.00 33.79 -1.22
C LEU A 410 -5.97 34.98 -1.13
N ARG A 411 -7.23 34.74 -0.75
CA ARG A 411 -8.24 35.80 -0.54
C ARG A 411 -8.57 36.05 0.93
N SER A 412 -8.33 35.09 1.80
CA SER A 412 -8.72 35.13 3.21
C SER A 412 -7.54 34.95 4.14
N ALA A 413 -7.16 36.00 4.87
CA ALA A 413 -6.07 35.96 5.85
C ALA A 413 -6.35 35.00 7.04
N LEU A 414 -7.62 34.63 7.29
CA LEU A 414 -7.96 33.58 8.24
C LEU A 414 -7.66 32.20 7.65
N ASP A 415 -8.03 31.97 6.39
CA ASP A 415 -7.85 30.68 5.74
C ASP A 415 -6.38 30.43 5.33
N ALA A 416 -5.61 31.50 5.08
CA ALA A 416 -4.15 31.47 5.01
C ALA A 416 -3.52 30.90 6.28
N ARG A 417 -3.93 31.42 7.46
CA ARG A 417 -3.42 30.94 8.75
C ARG A 417 -3.88 29.52 9.07
N ARG A 418 -5.09 29.13 8.64
CA ARG A 418 -5.60 27.75 8.75
C ARG A 418 -4.78 26.79 7.89
N GLU A 419 -4.58 27.07 6.61
CA GLU A 419 -3.75 26.23 5.72
C GLU A 419 -2.36 26.00 6.33
N VAL A 420 -1.68 27.07 6.77
CA VAL A 420 -0.35 26.98 7.42
C VAL A 420 -0.38 26.13 8.70
N ALA A 421 -1.41 26.28 9.55
CA ALA A 421 -1.53 25.48 10.76
C ALA A 421 -1.75 23.98 10.47
N LEU A 422 -2.60 23.66 9.48
CA LEU A 422 -2.86 22.28 9.05
C LEU A 422 -1.60 21.65 8.42
N ARG A 423 -0.84 22.40 7.61
CA ARG A 423 0.46 21.95 7.06
C ARG A 423 1.48 21.66 8.16
N ARG A 424 1.62 22.55 9.15
CA ARG A 424 2.53 22.35 10.29
C ARG A 424 2.19 21.11 11.12
N LEU A 425 0.90 20.86 11.38
CA LEU A 425 0.45 19.64 12.07
C LEU A 425 0.75 18.38 11.24
N SER A 426 0.55 18.44 9.91
CA SER A 426 0.86 17.34 8.98
C SER A 426 2.36 17.00 8.99
N VAL A 427 3.24 18.00 8.88
CA VAL A 427 4.70 17.84 8.92
C VAL A 427 5.20 17.28 10.26
N LEU A 428 4.50 17.57 11.35
CA LEU A 428 4.79 16.99 12.68
C LEU A 428 4.29 15.55 12.83
N GLY A 429 3.59 14.98 11.85
CA GLY A 429 2.94 13.67 11.94
C GLY A 429 1.70 13.66 12.85
N VAL A 430 1.18 14.83 13.25
CA VAL A 430 0.02 14.93 14.13
C VAL A 430 -1.23 14.61 13.32
N THR A 431 -1.81 13.44 13.59
CA THR A 431 -3.06 12.98 12.96
C THR A 431 -4.20 13.89 13.40
N TYR A 432 -4.56 14.87 12.57
CA TYR A 432 -5.59 15.88 12.86
C TYR A 432 -6.42 16.26 11.64
N ALA A 433 -5.81 16.38 10.47
CA ALA A 433 -6.53 16.75 9.25
C ALA A 433 -5.92 16.14 8.00
N GLU A 434 -6.78 15.79 7.06
CA GLU A 434 -6.41 15.23 5.76
C GLU A 434 -6.77 16.19 4.63
N SER A 435 -5.86 16.35 3.67
CA SER A 435 -6.07 17.21 2.50
C SER A 435 -6.79 16.42 1.40
N THR A 436 -7.94 16.90 0.94
CA THR A 436 -8.67 16.31 -0.17
C THR A 436 -8.28 17.03 -1.46
N ALA A 437 -7.61 16.32 -2.38
CA ALA A 437 -7.20 16.87 -3.67
C ALA A 437 -8.36 17.53 -4.43
N THR A 438 -8.18 18.80 -4.80
CA THR A 438 -9.10 19.62 -5.59
C THR A 438 -8.49 19.89 -6.96
N THR A 439 -8.70 19.02 -7.95
CA THR A 439 -8.30 19.29 -9.33
C THR A 439 -9.18 20.40 -9.92
N ARG A 440 -8.57 21.41 -10.55
CA ARG A 440 -9.29 22.41 -11.36
C ARG A 440 -9.21 22.01 -12.83
N VAL A 441 -10.30 22.24 -13.55
CA VAL A 441 -10.38 22.23 -15.02
C VAL A 441 -9.26 23.08 -15.64
N GLY A 442 -8.47 22.50 -16.54
CA GLY A 442 -7.54 23.24 -17.40
C GLY A 442 -6.15 23.53 -16.81
N GLY A 443 -5.59 22.65 -15.97
CA GLY A 443 -4.15 22.67 -15.61
C GLY A 443 -3.67 23.84 -14.74
N GLY A 444 -4.56 24.75 -14.33
CA GLY A 444 -4.21 25.86 -13.45
C GLY A 444 -4.39 25.53 -11.96
N ASP A 445 -3.34 25.81 -11.17
CA ASP A 445 -3.26 25.66 -9.71
C ASP A 445 -4.58 25.92 -8.96
N ALA A 446 -5.01 24.97 -8.14
CA ALA A 446 -6.24 25.09 -7.37
C ALA A 446 -6.08 26.09 -6.21
N LEU A 447 -6.45 27.36 -6.46
CA LEU A 447 -6.44 28.47 -5.49
C LEU A 447 -7.29 28.21 -4.21
N THR A 448 -8.05 27.11 -4.17
CA THR A 448 -8.82 26.68 -3.00
C THR A 448 -8.50 25.23 -2.63
N THR A 449 -8.08 25.03 -1.38
CA THR A 449 -7.82 23.70 -0.80
C THR A 449 -9.05 23.18 -0.06
N ARG A 450 -9.16 21.85 0.07
CA ARG A 450 -10.19 21.19 0.88
C ARG A 450 -9.53 20.31 1.93
N TRP A 451 -10.05 20.37 3.15
CA TRP A 451 -9.55 19.62 4.29
C TRP A 451 -10.69 18.98 5.06
N THR A 452 -10.44 17.84 5.68
CA THR A 452 -11.31 17.27 6.72
C THR A 452 -10.51 17.23 8.01
N ALA A 453 -10.92 17.99 9.02
CA ALA A 453 -10.22 18.13 10.29
C ALA A 453 -11.04 17.53 11.45
N THR A 454 -10.40 16.71 12.28
CA THR A 454 -11.02 16.02 13.42
C THR A 454 -10.04 15.97 14.58
N TRP A 455 -10.45 16.39 15.78
CA TRP A 455 -9.64 16.17 16.98
C TRP A 455 -9.85 14.75 17.50
N THR A 456 -8.76 14.02 17.68
CA THR A 456 -8.76 12.64 18.21
C THR A 456 -7.78 12.49 19.38
N PRO A 457 -7.88 11.45 20.21
CA PRO A 457 -6.82 11.13 21.18
C PRO A 457 -5.46 10.81 20.54
N SER A 458 -5.43 10.33 19.29
CA SER A 458 -4.20 10.26 18.50
C SER A 458 -3.60 11.65 18.25
N THR A 459 -4.42 12.66 17.95
CA THR A 459 -4.00 14.07 17.95
C THR A 459 -3.39 14.44 19.30
N ALA A 460 -4.10 14.18 20.41
CA ALA A 460 -3.69 14.58 21.75
C ALA A 460 -2.38 13.92 22.21
N ALA A 461 -2.14 12.65 21.87
CA ALA A 461 -0.94 11.89 22.25
C ALA A 461 0.27 12.15 21.34
N THR A 462 0.05 12.52 20.07
CA THR A 462 1.16 12.89 19.18
C THR A 462 1.74 14.28 19.55
N LEU A 463 0.94 15.16 20.15
CA LEU A 463 1.39 16.52 20.53
C LEU A 463 2.55 16.54 21.56
N PRO A 464 2.57 15.71 22.62
CA PRO A 464 3.75 15.53 23.46
C PRO A 464 5.02 15.10 22.71
N VAL A 465 4.91 14.15 21.77
CA VAL A 465 6.04 13.68 20.94
C VAL A 465 6.54 14.80 20.01
N ALA A 466 5.62 15.49 19.34
CA ALA A 466 5.92 16.67 18.53
C ALA A 466 6.55 17.81 19.35
N GLY A 467 6.25 17.88 20.66
CA GLY A 467 6.81 18.82 21.61
C GLY A 467 8.33 18.72 21.82
N LEU A 468 8.95 17.57 21.48
CA LEU A 468 10.41 17.42 21.44
C LEU A 468 11.08 18.46 20.53
N TRP A 469 10.39 18.88 19.46
CA TRP A 469 10.93 19.77 18.43
C TRP A 469 10.68 21.25 18.73
N GLY A 470 9.80 21.57 19.68
CA GLY A 470 9.52 22.95 20.08
C GLY A 470 8.22 23.12 20.89
N ALA A 471 8.16 24.18 21.70
CA ALA A 471 7.02 24.48 22.56
C ALA A 471 5.85 25.19 21.86
N THR A 472 5.99 25.56 20.59
CA THR A 472 4.93 26.19 19.78
C THR A 472 4.88 25.55 18.38
N LEU A 473 3.72 25.58 17.74
CA LEU A 473 3.52 24.94 16.43
C LEU A 473 4.53 25.37 15.34
N PRO A 474 4.93 26.66 15.21
CA PRO A 474 5.97 27.07 14.26
C PRO A 474 7.36 26.51 14.63
N LEU A 475 7.75 26.58 15.91
CA LEU A 475 9.05 26.11 16.37
C LEU A 475 9.18 24.59 16.21
N ALA A 476 8.14 23.85 16.57
CA ALA A 476 8.11 22.40 16.42
C ALA A 476 8.25 21.98 14.95
N ALA A 477 7.51 22.61 14.02
CA ALA A 477 7.63 22.32 12.60
C ALA A 477 9.03 22.63 12.04
N HIS A 478 9.61 23.77 12.43
CA HIS A 478 11.00 24.12 12.06
C HIS A 478 12.00 23.07 12.62
N GLY A 479 11.90 22.74 13.91
CA GLY A 479 12.79 21.76 14.55
C GLY A 479 12.69 20.38 13.91
N ARG A 480 11.47 19.92 13.57
CA ARG A 480 11.22 18.63 12.93
C ARG A 480 11.82 18.52 11.54
N LEU A 481 11.67 19.56 10.71
CA LEU A 481 12.26 19.59 9.37
C LEU A 481 13.79 19.75 9.41
N ARG A 482 14.32 20.61 10.30
CA ARG A 482 15.77 20.75 10.51
C ARG A 482 16.40 19.44 10.97
N ALA A 483 15.73 18.67 11.82
CA ALA A 483 16.16 17.33 12.21
C ALA A 483 16.05 16.31 11.06
N ARG A 484 15.01 16.39 10.21
CA ARG A 484 14.85 15.56 9.00
C ARG A 484 16.02 15.77 8.01
N ARG A 485 16.43 17.03 7.80
CA ARG A 485 17.60 17.41 7.00
C ARG A 485 18.90 16.84 7.58
N ALA A 486 19.17 17.08 8.86
CA ALA A 486 20.39 16.63 9.54
C ALA A 486 20.52 15.09 9.60
N ASP A 487 19.42 14.37 9.78
CA ASP A 487 19.39 12.89 9.76
C ASP A 487 19.78 12.33 8.38
N ARG A 488 19.34 12.97 7.29
CA ARG A 488 19.74 12.60 5.91
C ARG A 488 21.19 12.93 5.60
N GLU A 489 21.69 14.08 6.06
CA GLU A 489 23.11 14.43 5.95
C GLU A 489 24.01 13.38 6.62
N LEU A 490 23.64 12.91 7.82
CA LEU A 490 24.33 11.84 8.53
C LEU A 490 24.26 10.47 7.83
N LYS A 491 23.23 10.23 7.00
CA LYS A 491 22.97 8.96 6.31
C LYS A 491 23.55 8.84 4.91
N GLY A 492 24.33 9.83 4.46
CA GLY A 492 25.08 9.77 3.19
C GLY A 492 24.71 10.82 2.15
N GLY A 493 23.87 11.81 2.50
CA GLY A 493 23.47 12.92 1.64
C GLY A 493 21.97 12.94 1.36
N GLN A 494 21.50 14.04 0.77
CA GLN A 494 20.09 14.25 0.45
C GLN A 494 19.83 13.86 -1.02
N THR A 495 18.73 13.16 -1.32
CA THR A 495 18.30 12.92 -2.70
C THR A 495 17.55 14.13 -3.27
N PRO A 496 17.42 14.28 -4.61
CA PRO A 496 16.60 15.33 -5.21
C PRO A 496 15.16 15.39 -4.68
N GLY A 497 14.49 14.23 -4.61
CA GLY A 497 13.16 14.10 -4.02
C GLY A 497 13.09 14.47 -2.54
N ASP A 498 14.11 14.15 -1.73
CA ASP A 498 14.19 14.58 -0.33
C ASP A 498 14.27 16.11 -0.22
N VAL A 499 15.16 16.75 -1.00
CA VAL A 499 15.33 18.22 -1.02
C VAL A 499 14.05 18.91 -1.46
N LEU A 500 13.40 18.40 -2.52
CA LEU A 500 12.16 18.94 -3.05
C LEU A 500 11.00 18.80 -2.05
N SER A 501 10.90 17.65 -1.38
CA SER A 501 9.90 17.42 -0.32
C SER A 501 10.12 18.35 0.88
N ASP A 502 11.37 18.54 1.32
CA ASP A 502 11.71 19.45 2.41
C ASP A 502 11.40 20.91 2.05
N LEU A 503 11.76 21.33 0.84
CA LEU A 503 11.52 22.69 0.34
C LEU A 503 10.01 22.98 0.23
N ALA A 504 9.23 22.03 -0.30
CA ALA A 504 7.78 22.14 -0.40
C ALA A 504 7.11 22.18 0.99
N ASP A 505 7.51 21.31 1.92
CA ASP A 505 6.99 21.28 3.29
C ASP A 505 7.33 22.57 4.05
N ALA A 506 8.58 23.05 3.96
CA ALA A 506 9.03 24.28 4.61
C ALA A 506 8.29 25.51 4.08
N ALA A 507 8.10 25.59 2.75
CA ALA A 507 7.38 26.68 2.11
C ALA A 507 5.87 26.66 2.41
N ALA A 508 5.24 25.49 2.46
CA ALA A 508 3.84 25.35 2.85
C ALA A 508 3.60 25.55 4.36
N CYS A 509 4.62 25.33 5.19
CA CYS A 509 4.59 25.63 6.63
C CYS A 509 4.91 27.10 6.95
N GLY A 510 5.19 27.96 5.97
CA GLY A 510 5.53 29.37 6.22
C GLY A 510 6.78 29.53 7.08
N LEU A 511 7.90 28.95 6.64
CA LEU A 511 9.19 28.92 7.36
C LEU A 511 10.33 29.51 6.49
N PRO A 512 10.35 30.84 6.24
CA PRO A 512 11.22 31.46 5.23
C PRO A 512 12.72 31.23 5.42
N GLU A 513 13.21 31.22 6.67
CA GLU A 513 14.63 30.94 6.96
C GLU A 513 15.05 29.55 6.49
N LEU A 514 14.21 28.53 6.75
CA LEU A 514 14.46 27.16 6.34
C LEU A 514 14.28 26.97 4.83
N VAL A 515 13.38 27.74 4.20
CA VAL A 515 13.25 27.78 2.74
C VAL A 515 14.54 28.32 2.10
N GLY A 516 15.17 29.36 2.64
CA GLY A 516 16.46 29.85 2.16
C GLY A 516 17.59 28.81 2.25
N ASP A 517 17.67 28.12 3.39
CA ASP A 517 18.59 26.99 3.58
C ASP A 517 18.37 25.89 2.51
N LEU A 518 17.13 25.49 2.27
CA LEU A 518 16.77 24.41 1.35
C LEU A 518 16.87 24.84 -0.13
N LEU A 519 16.75 26.12 -0.46
CA LEU A 519 17.05 26.66 -1.79
C LEU A 519 18.56 26.56 -2.12
N SER A 520 19.43 26.61 -1.10
CA SER A 520 20.87 26.37 -1.27
C SER A 520 21.17 24.89 -1.55
N ASP A 521 20.50 23.97 -0.86
CA ASP A 521 20.59 22.53 -1.12
C ASP A 521 20.03 22.21 -2.52
N ALA A 522 18.88 22.78 -2.87
CA ALA A 522 18.24 22.67 -4.18
C ALA A 522 19.17 23.11 -5.33
N ALA A 523 19.85 24.26 -5.18
CA ALA A 523 20.83 24.76 -6.15
C ALA A 523 22.03 23.83 -6.36
N THR A 524 22.34 22.95 -5.39
CA THR A 524 23.49 22.05 -5.43
C THR A 524 23.09 20.66 -5.94
N VAL A 525 21.98 20.11 -5.44
CA VAL A 525 21.57 18.71 -5.68
C VAL A 525 20.81 18.57 -7.00
N LEU A 526 19.75 19.36 -7.21
CA LEU A 526 18.80 19.13 -8.31
C LEU A 526 19.46 19.22 -9.71
N PRO A 527 20.29 20.24 -10.06
CA PRO A 527 20.83 20.37 -11.42
C PRO A 527 21.74 19.22 -11.87
N SER A 528 22.27 18.43 -10.93
CA SER A 528 23.25 17.36 -11.21
C SER A 528 22.67 15.94 -11.15
N SER A 529 21.52 15.76 -10.51
CA SER A 529 21.01 14.42 -10.17
C SER A 529 19.49 14.23 -10.27
N ALA A 530 18.70 15.30 -10.46
CA ALA A 530 17.25 15.22 -10.56
C ALA A 530 16.76 14.74 -11.94
N THR A 531 15.64 14.02 -11.91
CA THR A 531 14.84 13.66 -13.08
C THR A 531 14.08 14.86 -13.65
N LEU A 532 13.56 14.76 -14.87
CA LEU A 532 12.78 15.85 -15.48
C LEU A 532 11.52 16.22 -14.65
N PRO A 533 10.71 15.27 -14.13
CA PRO A 533 9.57 15.60 -13.28
C PRO A 533 9.97 16.32 -11.98
N GLU A 534 11.07 15.94 -11.32
CA GLU A 534 11.56 16.63 -10.11
C GLU A 534 12.04 18.06 -10.41
N LEU A 535 12.70 18.28 -11.54
CA LEU A 535 13.12 19.61 -11.98
C LEU A 535 11.91 20.52 -12.26
N LEU A 536 10.89 20.00 -12.95
CA LEU A 536 9.65 20.73 -13.23
C LEU A 536 8.86 21.04 -11.96
N ALA A 537 8.68 20.05 -11.08
CA ALA A 537 8.01 20.25 -9.80
C ALA A 537 8.74 21.29 -8.90
N CYS A 538 10.08 21.34 -8.97
CA CYS A 538 10.84 22.42 -8.33
C CYS A 538 10.60 23.78 -9.01
N LEU A 539 10.61 23.84 -10.34
CA LEU A 539 10.39 25.08 -11.10
C LEU A 539 8.99 25.67 -10.83
N ASP A 540 7.96 24.83 -10.77
CA ASP A 540 6.61 25.22 -10.40
C ASP A 540 6.52 25.70 -8.94
N LEU A 541 7.24 25.05 -8.02
CA LEU A 541 7.34 25.52 -6.63
C LEU A 541 7.99 26.91 -6.55
N LEU A 542 9.03 27.17 -7.34
CA LEU A 542 9.68 28.49 -7.43
C LEU A 542 8.75 29.55 -8.04
N ASP A 543 7.94 29.19 -9.04
CA ASP A 543 6.96 30.11 -9.63
C ASP A 543 5.81 30.41 -8.67
N ARG A 544 5.36 29.42 -7.89
CA ARG A 544 4.37 29.60 -6.81
C ARG A 544 4.90 30.47 -5.68
N LEU A 545 6.17 30.32 -5.31
CA LEU A 545 6.84 31.23 -4.37
C LEU A 545 6.90 32.66 -4.92
N ARG A 546 7.34 32.84 -6.17
CA ARG A 546 7.43 34.16 -6.83
C ARG A 546 6.07 34.84 -6.97
N ALA A 547 5.00 34.07 -7.20
CA ALA A 547 3.63 34.57 -7.29
C ALA A 547 2.96 34.80 -5.92
N GLY A 548 3.61 34.45 -4.80
CA GLY A 548 3.01 34.54 -3.47
C GLY A 548 1.86 33.55 -3.24
N HIS A 549 1.82 32.44 -4.00
CA HIS A 549 0.78 31.41 -3.90
C HIS A 549 0.93 30.47 -2.69
N LEU A 550 1.93 30.71 -1.83
CA LEU A 550 2.19 29.94 -0.61
C LEU A 550 2.06 30.84 0.63
N PRO A 551 0.99 30.71 1.43
CA PRO A 551 0.74 31.60 2.56
C PRO A 551 1.84 31.49 3.62
N GLY A 552 2.34 32.64 4.08
CA GLY A 552 3.36 32.72 5.14
C GLY A 552 4.81 32.58 4.69
N THR A 553 5.07 32.34 3.40
CA THR A 553 6.42 32.43 2.81
C THR A 553 6.44 33.57 1.79
N PRO A 554 7.19 34.67 2.02
CA PRO A 554 7.30 35.76 1.07
C PRO A 554 8.17 35.35 -0.14
N GLY A 555 7.91 35.96 -1.30
CA GLY A 555 8.60 35.61 -2.56
C GLY A 555 10.03 36.13 -2.69
N ASP A 556 10.44 37.07 -1.83
CA ASP A 556 11.79 37.65 -1.76
C ASP A 556 12.86 36.66 -1.27
N VAL A 557 12.46 35.52 -0.68
CA VAL A 557 13.38 34.39 -0.40
C VAL A 557 14.12 33.90 -1.65
N LEU A 558 13.57 34.16 -2.85
CA LEU A 558 14.19 33.81 -4.13
C LEU A 558 15.30 34.79 -4.56
N ASP A 559 15.37 36.00 -3.99
CA ASP A 559 16.35 37.02 -4.39
C ASP A 559 17.79 36.63 -4.03
N ALA A 560 17.97 35.72 -3.07
CA ALA A 560 19.25 35.09 -2.75
C ALA A 560 19.72 34.09 -3.82
N HIS A 561 18.81 33.55 -4.63
CA HIS A 561 19.05 32.48 -5.61
C HIS A 561 18.59 32.84 -7.04
N PRO A 562 18.99 34.00 -7.61
CA PRO A 562 18.49 34.49 -8.90
C PRO A 562 18.88 33.60 -10.10
N ARG A 563 19.83 32.68 -9.90
CA ARG A 563 20.29 31.71 -10.91
C ARG A 563 19.57 30.37 -10.87
N LEU A 564 18.86 30.04 -9.78
CA LEU A 564 18.31 28.70 -9.56
C LEU A 564 17.34 28.27 -10.65
N ALA A 565 16.30 29.07 -10.94
CA ALA A 565 15.34 28.72 -12.00
C ALA A 565 16.01 28.61 -13.39
N PRO A 566 16.83 29.58 -13.87
CA PRO A 566 17.57 29.42 -15.13
C PRO A 566 18.48 28.19 -15.22
N ASP A 567 19.12 27.80 -14.10
CA ASP A 567 20.03 26.66 -14.07
C ASP A 567 19.24 25.32 -14.05
N LEU A 568 18.08 25.28 -13.37
CA LEU A 568 17.15 24.15 -13.41
C LEU A 568 16.46 24.00 -14.78
N ASP A 569 16.00 25.08 -15.41
CA ASP A 569 15.47 25.07 -16.79
C ASP A 569 16.54 24.53 -17.78
N THR A 570 17.81 24.90 -17.56
CA THR A 570 18.95 24.41 -18.36
C THR A 570 19.19 22.91 -18.14
N ALA A 571 19.08 22.42 -16.91
CA ALA A 571 19.17 21.00 -16.57
C ALA A 571 17.99 20.20 -17.17
N ALA A 572 16.77 20.73 -17.10
CA ALA A 572 15.57 20.10 -17.64
C ALA A 572 15.68 19.86 -19.17
N VAL A 573 16.14 20.88 -19.91
CA VAL A 573 16.44 20.73 -21.36
C VAL A 573 17.54 19.71 -21.63
N ALA A 574 18.49 19.50 -20.71
CA ALA A 574 19.53 18.49 -20.87
C ALA A 574 19.02 17.06 -20.68
N GLN A 575 18.02 16.83 -19.84
CA GLN A 575 17.44 15.50 -19.59
C GLN A 575 16.62 14.95 -20.78
N LEU A 576 16.08 15.82 -21.63
CA LEU A 576 15.29 15.41 -22.81
C LEU A 576 16.00 14.42 -23.74
N ASP A 577 17.32 14.46 -23.83
CA ASP A 577 18.10 13.51 -24.64
C ASP A 577 17.97 12.06 -24.11
N GLY A 578 17.78 11.88 -22.81
CA GLY A 578 17.58 10.58 -22.16
C GLY A 578 16.19 9.96 -22.40
N LEU A 579 15.18 10.78 -22.67
CA LEU A 579 13.80 10.32 -22.86
C LEU A 579 13.57 9.58 -24.19
N ALA A 580 14.53 9.56 -25.11
CA ALA A 580 14.35 8.99 -26.45
C ALA A 580 13.88 7.52 -26.47
N GLY A 581 14.14 6.76 -25.41
CA GLY A 581 13.69 5.38 -25.24
C GLY A 581 12.58 5.16 -24.21
N SER A 582 11.99 6.22 -23.64
CA SER A 582 10.95 6.08 -22.60
C SER A 582 9.61 5.63 -23.17
N GLU A 583 8.93 4.77 -22.42
CA GLU A 583 7.55 4.33 -22.66
C GLU A 583 6.60 4.72 -21.52
N ASP A 584 7.05 5.57 -20.57
CA ASP A 584 6.24 6.10 -19.46
C ASP A 584 5.43 7.34 -19.89
N PRO A 585 4.08 7.33 -19.76
CA PRO A 585 3.24 8.51 -19.99
C PRO A 585 3.62 9.74 -19.14
N ALA A 586 4.24 9.58 -17.97
CA ALA A 586 4.68 10.69 -17.13
C ALA A 586 5.79 11.51 -17.80
N ASP A 587 6.78 10.85 -18.41
CA ASP A 587 7.84 11.51 -19.19
C ASP A 587 7.29 12.26 -20.42
N ALA A 588 6.25 11.70 -21.06
CA ALA A 588 5.57 12.34 -22.17
C ALA A 588 4.85 13.64 -21.73
N HIS A 589 4.23 13.64 -20.55
CA HIS A 589 3.61 14.83 -19.98
C HIS A 589 4.66 15.88 -19.58
N ALA A 590 5.71 15.47 -18.88
CA ALA A 590 6.82 16.33 -18.48
C ALA A 590 7.53 17.01 -19.67
N LEU A 591 7.71 16.29 -20.78
CA LEU A 591 8.26 16.87 -22.02
C LEU A 591 7.35 17.98 -22.58
N VAL A 592 6.04 17.75 -22.61
CA VAL A 592 5.04 18.73 -23.09
C VAL A 592 4.99 19.96 -22.17
N GLU A 593 5.02 19.73 -20.87
CA GLU A 593 5.00 20.76 -19.82
C GLU A 593 6.23 21.68 -19.93
N LEU A 594 7.44 21.11 -20.07
CA LEU A 594 8.67 21.87 -20.35
C LEU A 594 8.55 22.69 -21.66
N GLY A 595 7.89 22.14 -22.68
CA GLY A 595 7.56 22.85 -23.91
C GLY A 595 6.68 24.08 -23.64
N GLN A 596 5.55 23.90 -22.97
CA GLN A 596 4.62 25.00 -22.62
C GLN A 596 5.26 26.05 -21.70
N ARG A 597 6.16 25.64 -20.80
CA ARG A 597 6.96 26.53 -19.95
C ARG A 597 7.86 27.47 -20.78
N HIS A 598 8.39 26.98 -21.89
CA HIS A 598 9.28 27.73 -22.78
C HIS A 598 8.56 28.57 -23.85
N ASP A 599 7.29 28.33 -24.14
CA ASP A 599 6.47 29.24 -24.97
C ASP A 599 6.46 30.67 -24.39
N LYS A 600 6.28 30.77 -23.07
CA LYS A 600 6.27 32.04 -22.32
C LYS A 600 7.61 32.80 -22.30
N HIS A 601 8.72 32.13 -22.62
CA HIS A 601 10.08 32.65 -22.47
C HIS A 601 10.91 32.68 -23.77
N GLY A 602 10.37 32.11 -24.87
CA GLY A 602 11.03 31.97 -26.16
C GLY A 602 11.82 30.67 -26.29
N SER A 603 11.53 29.88 -27.33
CA SER A 603 12.14 28.57 -27.55
C SER A 603 13.65 28.68 -27.85
N GLY A 604 14.50 28.23 -26.93
CA GLY A 604 15.95 28.17 -27.14
C GLY A 604 16.37 27.13 -28.20
N LEU A 605 17.42 27.43 -28.97
CA LEU A 605 17.91 26.60 -30.09
C LEU A 605 18.14 25.12 -29.71
N ARG A 606 18.59 24.83 -28.48
CA ARG A 606 18.84 23.47 -27.98
C ARG A 606 17.54 22.68 -27.80
N LEU A 607 16.49 23.28 -27.25
CA LEU A 607 15.18 22.64 -27.10
C LEU A 607 14.61 22.31 -28.49
N THR A 608 14.60 23.29 -29.40
CA THR A 608 14.10 23.13 -30.77
C THR A 608 14.82 22.02 -31.54
N ALA A 609 16.15 21.91 -31.43
CA ALA A 609 16.91 20.83 -32.06
C ALA A 609 16.62 19.45 -31.44
N THR A 610 16.45 19.42 -30.11
CA THR A 610 16.17 18.20 -29.34
C THR A 610 14.79 17.65 -29.63
N LEU A 611 13.75 18.49 -29.62
CA LEU A 611 12.38 18.11 -29.97
C LEU A 611 12.29 17.56 -31.40
N ARG A 612 13.02 18.13 -32.37
CA ARG A 612 13.07 17.56 -33.75
C ARG A 612 13.63 16.16 -33.76
N ARG A 613 14.78 15.96 -33.12
CA ARG A 613 15.43 14.64 -33.02
C ARG A 613 14.54 13.62 -32.30
N LEU A 614 13.86 14.01 -31.22
CA LEU A 614 12.93 13.13 -30.50
C LEU A 614 11.70 12.78 -31.36
N ALA A 615 11.06 13.75 -31.99
CA ALA A 615 9.94 13.50 -32.90
C ALA A 615 10.29 12.47 -33.99
N ASP A 616 11.52 12.51 -34.52
CA ASP A 616 11.94 11.65 -35.63
C ASP A 616 12.59 10.32 -35.25
N THR A 617 13.16 10.19 -34.05
CA THR A 617 13.99 9.01 -33.68
C THR A 617 13.64 8.35 -32.34
N ALA A 618 12.74 8.93 -31.53
CA ALA A 618 12.36 8.35 -30.24
C ALA A 618 11.35 7.19 -30.37
N ALA A 619 11.12 6.49 -29.26
CA ALA A 619 10.00 5.58 -29.09
C ALA A 619 8.66 6.29 -29.41
N PRO A 620 7.62 5.58 -29.90
CA PRO A 620 6.40 6.20 -30.42
C PRO A 620 5.74 7.21 -29.48
N LEU A 621 5.69 6.89 -28.18
CA LEU A 621 5.14 7.77 -27.15
C LEU A 621 5.84 9.13 -27.10
N ILE A 622 7.16 9.13 -26.95
CA ILE A 622 7.97 10.36 -26.84
C ILE A 622 8.07 11.08 -28.19
N ALA A 623 8.02 10.36 -29.31
CA ALA A 623 7.91 10.95 -30.63
C ALA A 623 6.58 11.73 -30.81
N GLY A 624 5.46 11.19 -30.31
CA GLY A 624 4.16 11.87 -30.28
C GLY A 624 4.17 13.12 -29.38
N ALA A 625 4.70 13.00 -28.16
CA ALA A 625 4.83 14.12 -27.23
C ALA A 625 5.74 15.24 -27.78
N ALA A 626 6.85 14.88 -28.43
CA ALA A 626 7.75 15.85 -29.06
C ALA A 626 7.12 16.54 -30.28
N GLY A 627 6.36 15.82 -31.10
CA GLY A 627 5.58 16.43 -32.20
C GLY A 627 4.50 17.38 -31.69
N ALA A 628 3.81 17.01 -30.61
CA ALA A 628 2.86 17.86 -29.91
C ALA A 628 3.52 19.15 -29.38
N ALA A 629 4.62 19.03 -28.64
CA ALA A 629 5.36 20.18 -28.10
C ALA A 629 5.90 21.12 -29.21
N GLN A 630 6.27 20.60 -30.38
CA GLN A 630 6.66 21.44 -31.53
C GLN A 630 5.52 22.31 -32.06
N VAL A 631 4.30 21.78 -32.14
CA VAL A 631 3.13 22.54 -32.58
C VAL A 631 2.78 23.62 -31.55
N LEU A 632 2.79 23.28 -30.26
CA LEU A 632 2.54 24.26 -29.19
C LEU A 632 3.56 25.40 -29.16
N LEU A 633 4.84 25.11 -29.47
CA LEU A 633 5.90 26.11 -29.58
C LEU A 633 5.94 26.86 -30.93
N GLY A 634 4.97 26.63 -31.84
CA GLY A 634 4.94 27.23 -33.17
C GLY A 634 6.11 26.83 -34.09
N LEU A 635 6.84 25.75 -33.77
CA LEU A 635 8.02 25.28 -34.50
C LEU A 635 7.66 24.51 -35.78
N VAL A 636 6.43 23.96 -35.83
CA VAL A 636 5.88 23.13 -36.90
C VAL A 636 4.38 23.46 -37.03
N PRO A 637 3.82 23.60 -38.25
CA PRO A 637 2.39 23.88 -38.43
C PRO A 637 1.51 22.72 -37.94
N PRO A 638 0.33 22.98 -37.34
CA PRO A 638 -0.54 21.95 -36.76
C PRO A 638 -0.88 20.80 -37.72
N ALA A 639 -1.17 21.12 -38.99
CA ALA A 639 -1.50 20.14 -40.01
C ALA A 639 -0.42 19.06 -40.22
N ALA A 640 0.87 19.39 -40.04
CA ALA A 640 1.95 18.41 -40.20
C ALA A 640 1.99 17.36 -39.07
N LEU A 641 1.49 17.70 -37.87
CA LEU A 641 1.26 16.71 -36.81
C LEU A 641 0.05 15.84 -37.13
N GLY A 642 -1.04 16.43 -37.61
CA GLY A 642 -2.23 15.70 -38.04
C GLY A 642 -1.93 14.65 -39.11
N GLU A 643 -1.20 15.01 -40.18
CA GLU A 643 -0.75 14.08 -41.22
C GLU A 643 0.12 12.94 -40.66
N ARG A 644 0.97 13.23 -39.66
CA ARG A 644 1.81 12.21 -39.01
C ARG A 644 0.97 11.20 -38.21
N VAL A 645 -0.06 11.68 -37.52
CA VAL A 645 -1.02 10.82 -36.79
C VAL A 645 -1.90 10.01 -37.75
N ALA A 646 -2.37 10.61 -38.85
CA ALA A 646 -3.10 9.90 -39.90
C ALA A 646 -2.25 8.78 -40.54
N SER A 647 -0.95 9.02 -40.76
CA SER A 647 0.00 8.00 -41.23
C SER A 647 0.14 6.81 -40.27
N TRP A 648 0.08 7.04 -38.96
CA TRP A 648 0.04 5.95 -37.97
C TRP A 648 -1.26 5.14 -38.08
N LEU A 649 -2.41 5.80 -38.24
CA LEU A 649 -3.71 5.13 -38.41
C LEU A 649 -3.76 4.26 -39.67
N ASP A 650 -3.23 4.77 -40.79
CA ASP A 650 -3.15 4.05 -42.06
C ASP A 650 -2.31 2.78 -41.94
N SER A 651 -1.15 2.90 -41.31
CA SER A 651 -0.20 1.80 -41.15
C SER A 651 -0.62 0.77 -40.08
N ALA A 652 -1.64 1.05 -39.26
CA ALA A 652 -2.13 0.21 -38.15
C ALA A 652 -2.89 -1.08 -38.56
N THR A 653 -2.42 -1.75 -39.61
CA THR A 653 -2.94 -3.03 -40.12
C THR A 653 -2.43 -4.26 -39.37
N THR A 654 -1.43 -4.09 -38.50
CA THR A 654 -0.73 -5.17 -37.76
C THR A 654 -0.59 -4.81 -36.29
N PRO A 655 -0.40 -5.80 -35.37
CA PRO A 655 -0.30 -5.55 -33.92
C PRO A 655 0.75 -4.50 -33.55
N ASP A 656 1.96 -4.65 -34.07
CA ASP A 656 3.06 -3.72 -33.79
C ASP A 656 2.76 -2.31 -34.27
N ARG A 657 1.98 -2.15 -35.33
CA ARG A 657 1.56 -0.84 -35.86
C ARG A 657 0.37 -0.26 -35.11
N ARG A 658 -0.56 -1.09 -34.62
CA ARG A 658 -1.61 -0.68 -33.67
C ARG A 658 -1.03 -0.18 -32.36
N GLU A 659 0.02 -0.82 -31.85
CA GLU A 659 0.73 -0.35 -30.65
C GLU A 659 1.50 0.96 -30.91
N VAL A 660 2.14 1.11 -32.08
CA VAL A 660 2.75 2.40 -32.49
C VAL A 660 1.70 3.51 -32.57
N LEU A 661 0.52 3.24 -33.16
CA LEU A 661 -0.61 4.17 -33.18
C LEU A 661 -1.05 4.53 -31.75
N ARG A 662 -1.31 3.53 -30.89
CA ARG A 662 -1.77 3.74 -29.52
C ARG A 662 -0.79 4.59 -28.72
N ARG A 663 0.48 4.17 -28.64
CA ARG A 663 1.54 4.87 -27.91
C ARG A 663 1.79 6.26 -28.48
N GLY A 664 1.90 6.40 -29.81
CA GLY A 664 2.09 7.68 -30.47
C GLY A 664 0.95 8.66 -30.20
N LEU A 665 -0.29 8.19 -30.26
CA LEU A 665 -1.47 8.98 -29.97
C LEU A 665 -1.57 9.33 -28.48
N THR A 666 -1.27 8.41 -27.55
CA THR A 666 -1.12 8.73 -26.11
C THR A 666 -0.08 9.83 -25.89
N GLY A 667 1.02 9.82 -26.62
CA GLY A 667 2.05 10.87 -26.56
C GLY A 667 1.55 12.23 -27.04
N VAL A 668 0.81 12.28 -28.14
CA VAL A 668 0.15 13.50 -28.62
C VAL A 668 -0.91 13.98 -27.61
N LEU A 669 -1.67 13.05 -27.03
CA LEU A 669 -2.70 13.31 -26.02
C LEU A 669 -2.14 13.72 -24.64
N ALA A 670 -0.84 13.56 -24.38
CA ALA A 670 -0.19 14.19 -23.22
C ALA A 670 -0.29 15.73 -23.30
N ALA A 671 -0.47 16.29 -24.50
CA ALA A 671 -0.74 17.70 -24.79
C ALA A 671 -2.21 17.99 -25.17
N ALA A 672 -3.14 17.10 -24.83
CA ALA A 672 -4.50 17.10 -25.37
C ALA A 672 -5.25 18.43 -25.23
N ALA A 673 -5.20 19.10 -24.07
CA ALA A 673 -6.02 20.29 -23.82
C ALA A 673 -5.86 21.39 -24.88
N PRO A 674 -4.64 21.95 -25.13
CA PRO A 674 -4.46 22.96 -26.17
C PRO A 674 -4.48 22.43 -27.61
N LEU A 675 -4.07 21.17 -27.87
CA LEU A 675 -4.04 20.64 -29.25
C LEU A 675 -5.43 20.28 -29.79
N LEU A 676 -6.35 19.80 -28.94
CA LEU A 676 -7.72 19.48 -29.34
C LEU A 676 -8.55 20.73 -29.67
N GLU A 677 -8.14 21.91 -29.20
CA GLU A 677 -8.74 23.20 -29.55
C GLU A 677 -8.23 23.76 -30.89
N THR A 678 -7.30 23.06 -31.57
CA THR A 678 -6.75 23.47 -32.87
C THR A 678 -7.32 22.60 -34.00
N PRO A 679 -8.32 23.05 -34.78
CA PRO A 679 -8.99 22.22 -35.79
C PRO A 679 -8.04 21.63 -36.83
N GLU A 680 -7.00 22.39 -37.20
CA GLU A 680 -5.98 21.97 -38.18
C GLU A 680 -5.10 20.80 -37.69
N ALA A 681 -4.91 20.63 -36.38
CA ALA A 681 -4.15 19.51 -35.83
C ALA A 681 -4.96 18.20 -35.87
N VAL A 682 -6.27 18.30 -35.65
CA VAL A 682 -7.18 17.16 -35.47
C VAL A 682 -7.85 16.76 -36.78
N ALA A 683 -8.05 17.68 -37.73
CA ALA A 683 -8.76 17.43 -38.99
C ALA A 683 -8.25 16.20 -39.77
N PRO A 684 -6.94 16.01 -40.03
CA PRO A 684 -6.48 14.82 -40.75
C PRO A 684 -6.80 13.49 -40.06
N LEU A 685 -6.89 13.47 -38.71
CA LEU A 685 -7.34 12.30 -37.96
C LEU A 685 -8.86 12.09 -38.09
N LEU A 686 -9.66 13.17 -38.03
CA LEU A 686 -11.12 13.15 -38.23
C LEU A 686 -11.46 12.60 -39.62
N ASP A 687 -10.93 13.22 -40.67
CA ASP A 687 -11.11 12.84 -42.07
C ASP A 687 -10.75 11.37 -42.31
N ARG A 688 -9.71 10.87 -41.64
CA ARG A 688 -9.27 9.48 -41.81
C ARG A 688 -10.15 8.48 -41.07
N VAL A 689 -10.59 8.76 -39.84
CA VAL A 689 -11.54 7.89 -39.11
C VAL A 689 -12.92 7.88 -39.78
N GLU A 690 -13.35 9.01 -40.34
CA GLU A 690 -14.58 9.13 -41.14
C GLU A 690 -14.48 8.31 -42.45
N GLY A 691 -13.32 8.35 -43.13
CA GLY A 691 -13.10 7.68 -44.42
C GLY A 691 -12.71 6.19 -44.41
N LEU A 692 -12.51 5.55 -43.24
CA LEU A 692 -12.21 4.11 -43.17
C LEU A 692 -13.43 3.24 -43.54
N ALA A 693 -13.19 2.02 -44.03
CA ALA A 693 -14.23 0.99 -44.09
C ALA A 693 -14.54 0.46 -42.68
N ASP A 694 -15.78 0.05 -42.41
CA ASP A 694 -16.21 -0.37 -41.06
C ASP A 694 -15.32 -1.45 -40.44
N ARG A 695 -14.91 -2.45 -41.22
CA ARG A 695 -14.01 -3.51 -40.75
C ARG A 695 -12.63 -2.97 -40.37
N ASP A 696 -12.05 -2.14 -41.24
CA ASP A 696 -10.76 -1.48 -40.98
C ASP A 696 -10.81 -0.56 -39.75
N PHE A 697 -11.94 0.11 -39.51
CA PHE A 697 -12.18 0.91 -38.32
C PHE A 697 -12.27 0.03 -37.05
N LEU A 698 -13.09 -1.01 -37.07
CA LEU A 698 -13.25 -1.93 -35.93
C LEU A 698 -11.94 -2.63 -35.55
N ASP A 699 -11.12 -3.03 -36.54
CA ASP A 699 -9.80 -3.62 -36.31
C ASP A 699 -8.79 -2.64 -35.67
N ARG A 700 -9.03 -1.32 -35.75
CA ARG A 700 -8.19 -0.26 -35.16
C ARG A 700 -8.80 0.36 -33.89
N LEU A 701 -10.08 0.09 -33.61
CA LEU A 701 -10.85 0.72 -32.54
C LEU A 701 -10.23 0.55 -31.13
N PRO A 702 -9.74 -0.63 -30.70
CA PRO A 702 -9.15 -0.76 -29.36
C PRO A 702 -7.87 0.07 -29.17
N ALA A 703 -7.04 0.19 -30.21
CA ALA A 703 -5.83 1.01 -30.19
C ALA A 703 -6.15 2.50 -30.12
N LEU A 704 -7.17 2.96 -30.85
CA LEU A 704 -7.69 4.33 -30.76
C LEU A 704 -8.28 4.60 -29.37
N ARG A 705 -9.21 3.76 -28.91
CA ARG A 705 -9.90 3.91 -27.62
C ARG A 705 -8.92 3.88 -26.44
N GLY A 706 -7.98 2.93 -26.45
CA GLY A 706 -6.92 2.81 -25.44
C GLY A 706 -5.92 3.96 -25.42
N ALA A 707 -5.80 4.74 -26.50
CA ALA A 707 -5.07 6.00 -26.48
C ALA A 707 -5.92 7.11 -25.83
N PHE A 708 -7.20 7.25 -26.22
CA PHE A 708 -8.10 8.27 -25.66
C PHE A 708 -8.42 8.06 -24.16
N THR A 709 -8.27 6.85 -23.60
CA THR A 709 -8.35 6.64 -22.14
C THR A 709 -7.22 7.28 -21.34
N SER A 710 -6.13 7.76 -21.97
CA SER A 710 -5.09 8.51 -21.25
C SER A 710 -5.53 9.94 -20.87
N ILE A 711 -6.69 10.40 -21.35
CA ILE A 711 -7.26 11.71 -21.02
C ILE A 711 -8.60 11.58 -20.30
N GLY A 712 -8.83 12.49 -19.35
CA GLY A 712 -10.01 12.48 -18.50
C GLY A 712 -11.33 12.70 -19.27
N PRO A 713 -12.48 12.26 -18.73
CA PRO A 713 -13.79 12.39 -19.36
C PRO A 713 -14.10 13.77 -19.94
N ALA A 714 -13.75 14.84 -19.23
CA ALA A 714 -13.99 16.22 -19.67
C ALA A 714 -13.25 16.57 -20.97
N ALA A 715 -12.05 16.00 -21.19
CA ALA A 715 -11.30 16.20 -22.43
C ALA A 715 -11.88 15.38 -23.59
N ARG A 716 -12.33 14.14 -23.33
CA ARG A 716 -12.99 13.30 -24.36
C ARG A 716 -14.32 13.93 -24.83
N ALA A 717 -15.09 14.51 -23.92
CA ALA A 717 -16.31 15.25 -24.23
C ALA A 717 -16.05 16.49 -25.13
N ARG A 718 -14.92 17.20 -24.95
CA ARG A 718 -14.53 18.30 -25.85
C ARG A 718 -14.24 17.82 -27.28
N VAL A 719 -13.59 16.66 -27.44
CA VAL A 719 -13.40 16.05 -28.78
C VAL A 719 -14.74 15.71 -29.42
N LEU A 720 -15.66 15.10 -28.66
CA LEU A 720 -16.99 14.75 -29.16
C LEU A 720 -17.75 15.99 -29.66
N ALA A 721 -17.73 17.10 -28.92
CA ALA A 721 -18.38 18.34 -29.35
C ALA A 721 -17.79 18.92 -30.66
N VAL A 722 -16.47 18.81 -30.88
CA VAL A 722 -15.83 19.21 -32.13
C VAL A 722 -16.26 18.31 -33.30
N VAL A 723 -16.40 16.99 -33.06
CA VAL A 723 -16.92 16.05 -34.05
C VAL A 723 -18.37 16.38 -34.41
N GLU A 724 -19.26 16.52 -33.42
CA GLU A 724 -20.69 16.81 -33.63
C GLU A 724 -20.91 18.13 -34.37
N GLN A 725 -20.12 19.16 -34.07
CA GLN A 725 -20.17 20.44 -34.80
C GLN A 725 -19.72 20.30 -36.26
N ARG A 726 -18.79 19.36 -36.56
CA ARG A 726 -18.28 19.09 -37.91
C ARG A 726 -19.23 18.20 -38.72
N THR A 727 -19.79 17.16 -38.12
CA THR A 727 -20.68 16.20 -38.80
C THR A 727 -22.12 16.71 -38.93
N GLY A 728 -22.55 17.64 -38.08
CA GLY A 728 -23.91 18.19 -38.08
C GLY A 728 -24.95 17.33 -37.35
N ASP A 729 -24.62 16.06 -37.10
CA ASP A 729 -25.43 15.11 -36.33
C ASP A 729 -25.30 15.34 -34.81
N ARG A 730 -26.30 15.95 -34.18
CA ARG A 730 -26.50 15.82 -32.73
C ARG A 730 -27.22 14.52 -32.45
N VAL A 731 -26.50 13.50 -31.97
CA VAL A 731 -27.07 12.16 -31.72
C VAL A 731 -27.72 12.08 -30.33
N ASP A 732 -28.64 13.01 -30.07
CA ASP A 732 -29.54 13.07 -28.91
C ASP A 732 -30.99 12.90 -29.40
N ALA A 733 -31.32 11.69 -29.84
CA ALA A 733 -32.69 11.30 -30.20
C ALA A 733 -33.03 9.86 -29.76
N ALA A 734 -32.44 9.41 -28.65
CA ALA A 734 -32.92 8.22 -27.95
C ALA A 734 -33.94 8.66 -26.88
N HIS A 735 -35.23 8.68 -27.24
CA HIS A 735 -36.41 8.29 -26.42
C HIS A 735 -37.75 8.72 -27.06
N LEU A 736 -38.02 8.24 -28.26
CA LEU A 736 -39.39 7.94 -28.69
C LEU A 736 -39.38 6.54 -29.31
N PRO A 737 -40.13 5.57 -28.77
CA PRO A 737 -40.46 4.35 -29.50
C PRO A 737 -41.17 4.68 -30.82
N ASP A 738 -41.13 3.75 -31.76
CA ASP A 738 -41.95 3.80 -32.98
C ASP A 738 -43.42 4.13 -32.61
N PRO A 739 -44.05 5.17 -33.18
CA PRO A 739 -45.44 5.52 -32.88
C PRO A 739 -46.43 4.38 -33.04
N GLU A 740 -46.19 3.43 -33.96
CA GLU A 740 -47.06 2.25 -34.13
C GLU A 740 -46.87 1.26 -32.98
N LEU A 741 -45.62 1.04 -32.53
CA LEU A 741 -45.32 0.20 -31.36
C LEU A 741 -45.85 0.82 -30.06
N LEU A 742 -45.80 2.14 -29.94
CA LEU A 742 -46.36 2.89 -28.81
C LEU A 742 -47.88 2.77 -28.74
N ALA A 743 -48.57 2.79 -29.89
CA ALA A 743 -50.00 2.55 -29.98
C ALA A 743 -50.37 1.11 -29.55
N ILE A 744 -49.63 0.11 -30.04
CA ILE A 744 -49.82 -1.30 -29.66
C ILE A 744 -49.62 -1.50 -28.14
N TRP A 745 -48.64 -0.82 -27.53
CA TRP A 745 -48.43 -0.88 -26.08
C TRP A 745 -49.55 -0.19 -25.30
N LEU A 746 -50.09 0.94 -25.79
CA LEU A 746 -51.24 1.63 -25.19
C LEU A 746 -52.55 0.82 -25.30
N ASP A 747 -52.77 0.09 -26.39
CA ASP A 747 -53.92 -0.80 -26.53
C ASP A 747 -53.78 -2.05 -25.65
N ALA A 748 -52.56 -2.61 -25.58
CA ALA A 748 -52.20 -3.62 -24.58
C ALA A 748 -52.21 -3.06 -23.14
N GLU A 749 -52.26 -1.74 -22.97
CA GLU A 749 -52.50 -1.09 -21.68
C GLU A 749 -53.96 -0.58 -21.58
N HIS A 750 -54.95 -1.16 -22.30
CA HIS A 750 -56.39 -0.79 -22.23
C HIS A 750 -57.44 -1.91 -21.99
N ALA A 751 -57.16 -3.17 -22.34
CA ALA A 751 -58.06 -4.34 -22.22
C ALA A 751 -58.08 -5.15 -20.89
N GLY A 752 -57.29 -4.85 -19.86
CA GLY A 752 -57.00 -5.77 -18.71
C GLY A 752 -56.91 -5.15 -17.31
N ALA A 753 -56.72 -3.84 -17.25
CA ALA A 753 -57.59 -2.89 -16.56
C ALA A 753 -59.04 -3.34 -16.48
N GLU A 754 -59.65 -3.63 -17.63
CA GLU A 754 -61.00 -4.17 -17.71
C GLU A 754 -61.10 -5.56 -17.05
N ALA A 755 -60.15 -6.46 -17.31
CA ALA A 755 -60.08 -7.76 -16.61
C ALA A 755 -59.92 -7.63 -15.08
N LEU A 756 -59.11 -6.67 -14.59
CA LEU A 756 -58.94 -6.38 -13.16
C LEU A 756 -60.22 -5.82 -12.52
N ARG A 757 -60.96 -4.94 -13.22
CA ARG A 757 -62.28 -4.45 -12.78
C ARG A 757 -63.29 -5.61 -12.70
N ALA A 758 -63.31 -6.50 -13.69
CA ALA A 758 -64.23 -7.64 -13.75
C ALA A 758 -64.04 -8.67 -12.61
N HIS A 759 -62.94 -8.60 -11.86
CA HIS A 759 -62.67 -9.46 -10.70
C HIS A 759 -62.66 -8.70 -9.36
N GLY A 760 -63.06 -7.44 -9.35
CA GLY A 760 -63.13 -6.62 -8.12
C GLY A 760 -61.76 -6.29 -7.50
N LEU A 761 -60.68 -6.41 -8.28
CA LEU A 761 -59.30 -6.15 -7.85
C LEU A 761 -58.86 -4.72 -8.22
N GLU A 762 -59.76 -3.76 -8.05
CA GLU A 762 -59.44 -2.34 -8.23
C GLU A 762 -58.43 -1.89 -7.17
N ARG A 763 -57.18 -1.61 -7.61
CA ARG A 763 -56.34 -0.66 -6.87
C ARG A 763 -57.03 0.71 -6.89
N PRO A 764 -56.95 1.51 -5.81
CA PRO A 764 -57.36 2.91 -5.88
C PRO A 764 -56.54 3.59 -6.98
N ALA A 765 -57.21 4.40 -7.81
CA ALA A 765 -56.70 4.81 -9.11
C ALA A 765 -55.29 5.44 -9.08
N PHE A 766 -54.37 4.80 -9.79
CA PHE A 766 -53.88 5.43 -11.01
C PHE A 766 -54.47 4.63 -12.19
N ASP A 767 -55.20 5.31 -13.08
CA ASP A 767 -55.83 4.67 -14.24
C ASP A 767 -54.76 4.18 -15.22
N ALA A 768 -54.64 2.86 -15.39
CA ALA A 768 -53.80 2.22 -16.41
C ALA A 768 -54.43 0.89 -16.93
N PRO A 769 -55.19 0.96 -18.03
CA PRO A 769 -56.00 -0.10 -18.63
C PRO A 769 -55.56 -1.57 -18.96
N ARG A 770 -54.30 -2.09 -18.92
CA ARG A 770 -53.77 -3.51 -19.14
C ARG A 770 -54.32 -4.49 -20.27
N PRO A 771 -53.97 -5.82 -20.35
CA PRO A 771 -54.46 -6.92 -21.28
C PRO A 771 -55.84 -7.62 -21.45
N ALA A 772 -56.13 -8.10 -22.69
CA ALA A 772 -56.58 -9.48 -23.09
C ALA A 772 -58.10 -9.79 -23.29
N ASP A 773 -58.59 -10.55 -24.28
CA ASP A 773 -57.98 -11.43 -25.32
C ASP A 773 -58.77 -11.43 -26.66
N THR A 774 -58.09 -11.45 -27.83
CA THR A 774 -58.42 -12.33 -28.99
C THR A 774 -57.38 -12.24 -30.15
N GLU A 775 -56.84 -13.39 -30.54
CA GLU A 775 -56.22 -13.64 -31.87
C GLU A 775 -57.31 -13.68 -32.98
N PRO A 776 -57.01 -13.63 -34.32
CA PRO A 776 -55.73 -13.98 -34.95
C PRO A 776 -55.25 -13.12 -36.16
N GLU A 777 -54.10 -13.55 -36.72
CA GLU A 777 -53.67 -13.41 -38.12
C GLU A 777 -53.39 -12.02 -38.72
N SER A 778 -52.10 -11.74 -38.98
CA SER A 778 -51.59 -11.93 -40.35
C SER A 778 -50.06 -11.97 -40.42
N THR A 779 -49.53 -12.83 -41.29
CA THR A 779 -48.09 -13.03 -41.49
C THR A 779 -47.49 -11.97 -42.42
N VAL A 780 -46.46 -11.23 -41.97
CA VAL A 780 -45.61 -10.42 -42.86
C VAL A 780 -44.13 -10.71 -42.64
N ASP A 781 -43.66 -11.66 -43.44
CA ASP A 781 -42.31 -11.80 -44.02
C ASP A 781 -41.21 -10.83 -43.54
N THR A 782 -40.52 -11.18 -42.44
CA THR A 782 -39.29 -10.50 -42.01
C THR A 782 -38.09 -10.95 -42.86
N LYS A 783 -37.88 -10.27 -44.00
CA LYS A 783 -36.57 -10.31 -44.66
C LYS A 783 -35.49 -9.66 -43.79
N PRO A 784 -34.28 -10.23 -43.72
CA PRO A 784 -33.18 -9.60 -43.01
C PRO A 784 -32.76 -8.31 -43.70
N VAL A 785 -32.71 -7.20 -42.96
CA VAL A 785 -32.18 -5.93 -43.44
C VAL A 785 -30.67 -6.08 -43.61
N VAL A 786 -30.18 -5.74 -44.80
CA VAL A 786 -28.76 -5.79 -45.17
C VAL A 786 -28.01 -4.64 -44.49
N ALA A 787 -26.74 -4.90 -44.12
CA ALA A 787 -25.88 -3.98 -43.37
C ALA A 787 -25.89 -2.53 -43.86
N THR A 788 -26.13 -1.60 -42.94
CA THR A 788 -25.88 -0.17 -43.08
C THR A 788 -24.55 0.20 -42.43
N GLU A 789 -23.72 0.97 -43.13
CA GLU A 789 -22.39 1.41 -42.70
C GLU A 789 -22.42 2.21 -41.38
N LEU A 790 -21.41 2.07 -40.53
CA LEU A 790 -21.30 2.77 -39.24
C LEU A 790 -21.11 4.30 -39.45
N PRO A 791 -22.08 5.15 -39.08
CA PRO A 791 -21.98 6.60 -39.26
C PRO A 791 -20.82 7.22 -38.48
N ALA A 792 -20.26 8.32 -39.00
CA ALA A 792 -19.14 9.05 -38.40
C ALA A 792 -19.30 9.35 -36.91
N ALA A 793 -20.48 9.83 -36.49
CA ALA A 793 -20.79 10.13 -35.09
C ALA A 793 -20.77 8.88 -34.19
N ILE A 794 -21.21 7.72 -34.70
CA ILE A 794 -21.15 6.44 -33.95
C ILE A 794 -19.70 5.97 -33.79
N ARG A 795 -18.88 6.08 -34.85
CA ARG A 795 -17.45 5.76 -34.79
C ARG A 795 -16.73 6.57 -33.72
N TRP A 796 -16.99 7.87 -33.64
CA TRP A 796 -16.36 8.73 -32.62
C TRP A 796 -16.87 8.48 -31.20
N ARG A 797 -18.16 8.16 -30.99
CA ARG A 797 -18.65 7.71 -29.66
C ARG A 797 -17.99 6.39 -29.22
N LEU A 798 -17.77 5.44 -30.15
CA LEU A 798 -17.04 4.19 -29.87
C LEU A 798 -15.57 4.44 -29.48
N VAL A 799 -14.88 5.39 -30.13
CA VAL A 799 -13.49 5.76 -29.81
C VAL A 799 -13.39 6.48 -28.47
N LEU A 800 -14.32 7.39 -28.17
CA LEU A 800 -14.22 8.30 -27.01
C LEU A 800 -14.80 7.73 -25.71
N GLY A 801 -15.72 6.76 -25.76
CA GLY A 801 -16.28 6.13 -24.56
C GLY A 801 -16.98 7.12 -23.63
N ALA A 802 -18.22 7.50 -23.97
CA ALA A 802 -19.07 8.36 -23.15
C ALA A 802 -19.86 7.54 -22.11
N ARG A 803 -19.99 8.08 -20.89
CA ARG A 803 -20.57 7.38 -19.74
C ARG A 803 -22.09 7.23 -19.88
N GLY A 804 -22.60 6.00 -19.81
CA GLY A 804 -24.04 5.70 -19.80
C GLY A 804 -24.75 5.67 -21.16
N GLU A 805 -24.13 6.22 -22.22
CA GLU A 805 -24.75 6.36 -23.54
C GLU A 805 -24.16 5.38 -24.56
N ARG A 806 -24.69 4.15 -24.58
CA ARG A 806 -24.34 3.17 -25.62
C ARG A 806 -25.02 3.56 -26.95
N PRO A 807 -24.26 3.79 -28.05
CA PRO A 807 -24.86 4.22 -29.32
C PRO A 807 -25.78 3.15 -29.91
N ALA A 808 -26.99 3.55 -30.32
CA ALA A 808 -27.94 2.67 -31.00
C ALA A 808 -27.30 2.07 -32.27
N GLY A 809 -27.48 0.75 -32.48
CA GLY A 809 -26.83 0.02 -33.56
C GLY A 809 -25.38 -0.43 -33.30
N ALA A 810 -24.68 0.15 -32.31
CA ALA A 810 -23.30 -0.25 -31.96
C ALA A 810 -23.08 -0.54 -30.46
N SER A 811 -24.17 -0.68 -29.69
CA SER A 811 -24.16 -0.92 -28.24
C SER A 811 -23.29 -2.10 -27.79
N ARG A 812 -23.28 -3.22 -28.54
CA ARG A 812 -22.43 -4.40 -28.24
C ARG A 812 -20.93 -4.08 -28.33
N TYR A 813 -20.49 -3.38 -29.38
CA TYR A 813 -19.09 -2.95 -29.53
C TYR A 813 -18.66 -1.97 -28.43
N ALA A 814 -19.58 -1.12 -27.96
CA ALA A 814 -19.32 -0.23 -26.84
C ALA A 814 -19.15 -1.03 -25.53
N ALA A 815 -20.11 -1.89 -25.20
CA ALA A 815 -20.12 -2.70 -23.98
C ALA A 815 -18.87 -3.60 -23.85
N ALA A 816 -18.52 -4.32 -24.91
CA ALA A 816 -17.35 -5.21 -24.92
C ALA A 816 -16.02 -4.47 -24.72
N LEU A 817 -15.95 -3.16 -24.98
CA LEU A 817 -14.77 -2.33 -24.74
C LEU A 817 -14.87 -1.48 -23.46
N ASP A 818 -16.08 -1.17 -22.97
CA ASP A 818 -16.31 -0.54 -21.65
C ASP A 818 -15.72 -1.40 -20.52
N GLU A 819 -15.71 -2.72 -20.70
CA GLU A 819 -15.19 -3.69 -19.74
C GLU A 819 -13.68 -3.54 -19.45
N LEU A 820 -12.90 -3.11 -20.44
CA LEU A 820 -11.47 -2.79 -20.29
C LEU A 820 -11.22 -1.27 -20.08
N TYR A 821 -11.95 -0.43 -20.81
CA TYR A 821 -11.65 1.00 -20.96
C TYR A 821 -12.63 1.94 -20.24
N GLY A 822 -13.68 1.41 -19.58
CA GLY A 822 -14.75 2.20 -18.94
C GLY A 822 -14.46 2.66 -17.50
N ARG A 823 -13.30 2.30 -16.92
CA ARG A 823 -12.90 2.76 -15.58
C ARG A 823 -12.21 4.13 -15.67
N ASP A 824 -13.02 5.19 -15.61
CA ASP A 824 -12.52 6.56 -15.73
C ASP A 824 -11.65 7.02 -14.55
N ARG A 825 -10.58 7.75 -14.89
CA ARG A 825 -9.69 8.44 -13.95
C ARG A 825 -9.47 9.89 -14.41
N GLY A 826 -9.35 10.83 -13.48
CA GLY A 826 -9.03 12.24 -13.76
C GLY A 826 -10.24 13.18 -13.88
N GLU A 827 -10.09 14.24 -14.67
CA GLU A 827 -11.03 15.38 -14.73
C GLU A 827 -12.42 14.96 -15.27
N GLY A 828 -13.44 15.07 -14.41
CA GLY A 828 -14.82 14.67 -14.71
C GLY A 828 -15.22 13.28 -14.20
N ALA A 829 -14.30 12.51 -13.61
CA ALA A 829 -14.64 11.27 -12.92
C ALA A 829 -15.28 11.57 -11.55
N GLU A 830 -16.45 11.01 -11.26
CA GLU A 830 -17.07 11.12 -9.94
C GLU A 830 -16.34 10.23 -8.93
N ARG A 831 -16.08 10.77 -7.73
CA ARG A 831 -15.58 9.98 -6.60
C ARG A 831 -16.74 9.22 -5.94
N GLY A 832 -17.02 8.05 -6.47
CA GLY A 832 -17.87 7.03 -5.86
C GLY A 832 -17.54 5.67 -6.44
N ASP A 833 -17.05 4.76 -5.60
CA ASP A 833 -17.17 3.34 -5.91
C ASP A 833 -18.67 2.97 -5.97
N LEU A 834 -19.04 1.97 -6.79
CA LEU A 834 -20.42 1.63 -7.19
C LEU A 834 -21.07 2.62 -8.18
N GLY A 835 -20.69 2.55 -9.47
CA GLY A 835 -21.23 3.42 -10.53
C GLY A 835 -21.20 2.89 -11.96
N ALA A 836 -21.08 1.57 -12.16
CA ALA A 836 -21.64 0.92 -13.35
C ALA A 836 -23.09 0.56 -13.03
N ASP A 837 -24.00 0.74 -13.99
CA ASP A 837 -25.43 0.53 -13.78
C ASP A 837 -25.70 -0.94 -13.40
N ARG A 838 -26.14 -1.21 -12.16
CA ARG A 838 -26.28 -2.58 -11.61
C ARG A 838 -27.61 -3.23 -11.99
N SER A 839 -28.18 -2.82 -13.12
CA SER A 839 -29.37 -3.40 -13.74
C SER A 839 -29.07 -4.73 -14.41
N ASP A 840 -27.89 -4.88 -15.02
CA ASP A 840 -27.44 -6.12 -15.66
C ASP A 840 -26.31 -6.82 -14.85
N PRO A 841 -26.33 -8.16 -14.72
CA PRO A 841 -25.20 -8.90 -14.18
C PRO A 841 -23.99 -8.82 -15.13
N PHE A 842 -22.79 -8.65 -14.57
CA PHE A 842 -21.54 -8.67 -15.33
C PHE A 842 -21.30 -10.06 -15.97
N PRO A 843 -20.88 -10.13 -17.25
CA PRO A 843 -20.59 -11.40 -17.92
C PRO A 843 -19.36 -12.10 -17.33
N ASP A 844 -19.31 -13.43 -17.45
CA ASP A 844 -18.09 -14.21 -17.21
C ASP A 844 -17.01 -13.84 -18.26
N VAL A 845 -15.73 -13.96 -17.89
CA VAL A 845 -14.60 -13.67 -18.80
C VAL A 845 -14.65 -14.51 -20.08
N ARG A 846 -15.28 -15.70 -20.02
CA ARG A 846 -15.57 -16.53 -21.20
C ARG A 846 -16.60 -15.92 -22.13
N GLU A 847 -17.72 -15.46 -21.58
CA GLU A 847 -18.81 -14.83 -22.33
C GLU A 847 -18.29 -13.56 -23.01
N TRP A 848 -17.49 -12.75 -22.30
CA TRP A 848 -16.78 -11.60 -22.87
C TRP A 848 -15.77 -12.00 -23.95
N SER A 849 -14.96 -13.03 -23.72
CA SER A 849 -14.01 -13.56 -24.71
C SER A 849 -14.71 -14.03 -25.99
N ASP A 850 -15.86 -14.68 -25.88
CA ASP A 850 -16.62 -15.16 -27.03
C ASP A 850 -17.33 -14.01 -27.77
N GLU A 851 -17.86 -13.01 -27.05
CA GLU A 851 -18.38 -11.78 -27.66
C GLU A 851 -17.28 -10.97 -28.38
N LEU A 852 -16.09 -10.84 -27.81
CA LEU A 852 -14.94 -10.23 -28.49
C LEU A 852 -14.58 -10.98 -29.78
N ARG A 853 -14.69 -12.32 -29.80
CA ARG A 853 -14.48 -13.12 -31.02
C ARG A 853 -15.53 -12.82 -32.07
N GLU A 854 -16.80 -12.76 -31.69
CA GLU A 854 -17.93 -12.49 -32.60
C GLU A 854 -17.81 -11.09 -33.23
N LEU A 855 -17.54 -10.07 -32.39
CA LEU A 855 -17.54 -8.67 -32.80
C LEU A 855 -16.26 -8.25 -33.53
N PHE A 856 -15.09 -8.63 -33.01
CA PHE A 856 -13.80 -8.15 -33.50
C PHE A 856 -12.92 -9.25 -34.13
N GLY A 857 -13.28 -10.53 -34.00
CA GLY A 857 -12.48 -11.64 -34.51
C GLY A 857 -11.27 -11.99 -33.61
N ASP A 858 -10.71 -13.19 -33.81
CA ASP A 858 -9.69 -13.75 -32.93
C ASP A 858 -8.48 -12.83 -32.72
N HIS A 859 -8.01 -12.15 -33.76
CA HIS A 859 -6.78 -11.37 -33.68
C HIS A 859 -6.88 -10.17 -32.71
N VAL A 860 -8.03 -9.50 -32.71
CA VAL A 860 -8.28 -8.32 -31.86
C VAL A 860 -8.71 -8.75 -30.46
N ARG A 861 -9.48 -9.83 -30.34
CA ARG A 861 -9.81 -10.49 -29.07
C ARG A 861 -8.56 -10.75 -28.22
N GLU A 862 -7.53 -11.32 -28.84
CA GLU A 862 -6.28 -11.68 -28.16
C GLU A 862 -5.48 -10.45 -27.70
N GLU A 863 -5.51 -9.35 -28.45
CA GLU A 863 -4.93 -8.06 -28.02
C GLU A 863 -5.69 -7.45 -26.83
N VAL A 864 -7.02 -7.50 -26.84
CA VAL A 864 -7.86 -6.97 -25.75
C VAL A 864 -7.72 -7.81 -24.48
N LEU A 865 -7.70 -9.14 -24.58
CA LEU A 865 -7.48 -10.04 -23.44
C LEU A 865 -6.05 -9.89 -22.86
N ALA A 866 -5.02 -9.73 -23.70
CA ALA A 866 -3.67 -9.46 -23.24
C ALA A 866 -3.58 -8.12 -22.48
N ALA A 867 -4.17 -7.05 -23.03
CA ALA A 867 -4.21 -5.74 -22.37
C ALA A 867 -5.02 -5.78 -21.05
N ALA A 868 -6.06 -6.60 -20.96
CA ALA A 868 -6.82 -6.82 -19.72
C ALA A 868 -6.02 -7.57 -18.66
N ALA A 869 -5.26 -8.60 -19.06
CA ALA A 869 -4.36 -9.33 -18.19
C ALA A 869 -3.22 -8.43 -17.67
N GLU A 870 -2.61 -7.60 -18.53
CA GLU A 870 -1.62 -6.58 -18.14
C GLU A 870 -2.22 -5.53 -17.18
N GLY A 871 -3.45 -5.10 -17.43
CA GLY A 871 -4.22 -4.19 -16.57
C GLY A 871 -4.69 -4.76 -15.23
N GLY A 872 -4.27 -5.98 -14.87
CA GLY A 872 -4.54 -6.62 -13.59
C GLY A 872 -5.79 -7.50 -13.54
N ARG A 873 -6.49 -7.73 -14.67
CA ARG A 873 -7.59 -8.71 -14.73
C ARG A 873 -7.06 -10.10 -15.07
N LEU A 874 -6.55 -10.73 -14.02
CA LEU A 874 -5.82 -12.00 -14.08
C LEU A 874 -6.58 -13.13 -14.80
N GLU A 875 -7.89 -13.23 -14.63
CA GLU A 875 -8.73 -14.27 -15.28
C GLU A 875 -8.68 -14.26 -16.82
N ALA A 876 -8.46 -13.10 -17.44
CA ALA A 876 -8.35 -12.97 -18.90
C ALA A 876 -7.20 -13.81 -19.48
N ALA A 877 -6.14 -14.03 -18.70
CA ALA A 877 -4.99 -14.81 -19.13
C ALA A 877 -5.26 -16.32 -19.32
N LEU A 878 -6.39 -16.84 -18.79
CA LEU A 878 -6.77 -18.25 -18.93
C LEU A 878 -7.44 -18.57 -20.27
N GLU A 879 -7.96 -17.56 -20.97
CA GLU A 879 -8.70 -17.71 -22.23
C GLU A 879 -7.88 -17.25 -23.47
N ILE A 880 -6.68 -16.68 -23.25
CA ILE A 880 -5.71 -16.30 -24.30
C ILE A 880 -5.18 -17.53 -25.06
N ASP A 881 -5.12 -17.46 -26.39
CA ASP A 881 -4.38 -18.43 -27.21
C ASP A 881 -2.85 -18.22 -27.08
N PRO A 882 -2.08 -19.23 -26.60
CA PRO A 882 -0.63 -19.19 -26.60
C PRO A 882 0.02 -18.98 -27.98
N GLY A 883 -0.71 -19.22 -29.08
CA GLY A 883 -0.26 -19.08 -30.46
C GLY A 883 -0.31 -17.65 -31.03
N SER A 884 -1.15 -16.77 -30.50
CA SER A 884 -1.49 -15.47 -31.12
C SER A 884 -0.90 -14.24 -30.43
N VAL A 885 -0.74 -14.28 -29.09
CA VAL A 885 -0.36 -13.11 -28.29
C VAL A 885 1.14 -12.77 -28.37
N ARG A 886 1.43 -11.46 -28.36
CA ARG A 886 2.79 -10.89 -28.31
C ARG A 886 3.39 -11.08 -26.91
N PRO A 887 4.66 -11.50 -26.78
CA PRO A 887 5.30 -11.57 -25.47
C PRO A 887 5.54 -10.19 -24.85
N SER A 888 5.02 -9.98 -23.64
CA SER A 888 5.41 -8.92 -22.70
C SER A 888 5.86 -9.52 -21.37
N VAL A 889 6.56 -8.72 -20.57
CA VAL A 889 7.10 -9.16 -19.27
C VAL A 889 6.03 -9.02 -18.20
N GLU A 890 5.16 -8.03 -18.36
CA GLU A 890 3.98 -7.72 -17.58
C GLU A 890 2.96 -8.87 -17.67
N LEU A 891 2.69 -9.39 -18.87
CA LEU A 891 1.87 -10.59 -19.05
C LEU A 891 2.51 -11.83 -18.40
N LEU A 892 3.82 -12.04 -18.59
CA LEU A 892 4.53 -13.17 -17.97
C LEU A 892 4.45 -13.11 -16.43
N ARG A 893 4.67 -11.92 -15.84
CA ARG A 893 4.55 -11.68 -14.39
C ARG A 893 3.14 -11.97 -13.90
N ASN A 894 2.12 -11.37 -14.52
CA ASN A 894 0.74 -11.49 -14.06
C ASN A 894 0.24 -12.95 -14.19
N VAL A 895 0.74 -13.71 -15.18
CA VAL A 895 0.48 -15.16 -15.30
C VAL A 895 1.22 -16.00 -14.25
N LEU A 896 2.42 -15.60 -13.81
CA LEU A 896 3.16 -16.29 -12.75
C LEU A 896 2.58 -16.02 -11.36
N SER A 897 2.13 -14.79 -11.09
CA SER A 897 1.44 -14.41 -9.85
C SER A 897 0.19 -15.27 -9.61
N LEU A 898 -0.57 -15.55 -10.68
CA LEU A 898 -1.68 -16.52 -10.68
C LEU A 898 -1.26 -17.96 -10.38
N ALA A 899 -0.10 -18.39 -10.87
CA ALA A 899 0.29 -19.79 -10.88
C ALA A 899 0.38 -20.40 -9.46
N GLY A 900 0.67 -19.58 -8.45
CA GLY A 900 0.73 -20.01 -7.04
C GLY A 900 -0.62 -20.44 -6.44
N GLY A 901 -1.75 -20.01 -7.01
CA GLY A 901 -3.11 -20.28 -6.49
C GLY A 901 -4.00 -21.15 -7.37
N LEU A 902 -3.53 -21.61 -8.54
CA LEU A 902 -4.34 -22.32 -9.53
C LEU A 902 -4.30 -23.85 -9.39
N SER A 903 -5.39 -24.51 -9.79
CA SER A 903 -5.45 -25.98 -9.90
C SER A 903 -4.54 -26.52 -11.00
N GLU A 904 -4.07 -27.77 -10.87
CA GLU A 904 -3.17 -28.39 -11.87
C GLU A 904 -3.74 -28.36 -13.30
N SER A 905 -5.07 -28.49 -13.46
CA SER A 905 -5.76 -28.40 -14.76
C SER A 905 -5.70 -27.01 -15.39
N SER A 906 -5.61 -25.94 -14.59
CA SER A 906 -5.45 -24.57 -15.08
C SER A 906 -3.98 -24.24 -15.33
N LEU A 907 -3.08 -24.71 -14.46
CA LEU A 907 -1.64 -24.65 -14.70
C LEU A 907 -1.23 -25.38 -15.99
N ALA A 908 -1.83 -26.53 -16.29
CA ALA A 908 -1.59 -27.27 -17.53
C ALA A 908 -1.94 -26.46 -18.80
N ARG A 909 -2.96 -25.58 -18.74
CA ARG A 909 -3.35 -24.69 -19.83
C ARG A 909 -2.41 -23.49 -19.99
N LEU A 910 -1.87 -22.96 -18.89
CA LEU A 910 -0.93 -21.83 -18.92
C LEU A 910 0.51 -22.24 -19.27
N ARG A 911 0.96 -23.46 -18.94
CA ARG A 911 2.33 -23.95 -19.21
C ARG A 911 2.81 -23.70 -20.66
N PRO A 912 2.04 -23.96 -21.74
CA PRO A 912 2.45 -23.65 -23.11
C PRO A 912 2.67 -22.16 -23.37
N LEU A 913 1.81 -21.29 -22.82
CA LEU A 913 1.96 -19.83 -22.90
C LEU A 913 3.23 -19.39 -22.19
N VAL A 914 3.41 -19.75 -20.92
CA VAL A 914 4.61 -19.38 -20.14
C VAL A 914 5.89 -19.91 -20.80
N ALA A 915 5.90 -21.17 -21.26
CA ALA A 915 7.04 -21.75 -21.99
C ALA A 915 7.38 -20.99 -23.28
N ARG A 916 6.37 -20.48 -24.00
CA ARG A 916 6.56 -19.66 -25.20
C ARG A 916 7.05 -18.25 -24.84
N LEU A 917 6.38 -17.57 -23.92
CA LEU A 917 6.74 -16.23 -23.43
C LEU A 917 8.20 -16.22 -22.97
N VAL A 918 8.57 -17.14 -22.07
CA VAL A 918 9.94 -17.32 -21.57
C VAL A 918 10.92 -17.55 -22.72
N ARG A 919 10.64 -18.49 -23.64
CA ARG A 919 11.52 -18.78 -24.79
C ARG A 919 11.72 -17.57 -25.72
N GLU A 920 10.66 -16.83 -26.03
CA GLU A 920 10.74 -15.68 -26.93
C GLU A 920 11.39 -14.47 -26.25
N LEU A 921 11.07 -14.18 -24.98
CA LEU A 921 11.75 -13.15 -24.19
C LEU A 921 13.24 -13.49 -23.99
N THR A 922 13.59 -14.74 -23.67
CA THR A 922 14.98 -15.21 -23.63
C THR A 922 15.67 -15.05 -25.00
N ALA A 923 15.00 -15.32 -26.12
CA ALA A 923 15.58 -15.15 -27.45
C ALA A 923 15.79 -13.67 -27.84
N GLN A 924 14.82 -12.81 -27.54
CA GLN A 924 14.93 -11.36 -27.72
C GLN A 924 16.05 -10.78 -26.84
N LEU A 925 16.07 -11.14 -25.55
CA LEU A 925 17.08 -10.70 -24.60
C LEU A 925 18.47 -11.21 -25.00
N ALA A 926 18.61 -12.49 -25.36
CA ALA A 926 19.86 -13.06 -25.86
C ALA A 926 20.35 -12.32 -27.11
N THR A 927 19.47 -11.86 -27.99
CA THR A 927 19.85 -11.08 -29.18
C THR A 927 20.40 -9.69 -28.80
N ARG A 928 19.81 -9.02 -27.80
CA ARG A 928 20.29 -7.73 -27.26
C ARG A 928 21.58 -7.88 -26.42
N VAL A 929 21.72 -8.98 -25.69
CA VAL A 929 22.84 -9.26 -24.77
C VAL A 929 24.07 -9.86 -25.47
N ARG A 930 23.90 -10.69 -26.51
CA ARG A 930 25.00 -11.37 -27.22
C ARG A 930 26.10 -10.43 -27.71
N PRO A 931 25.85 -9.22 -28.25
CA PRO A 931 26.90 -8.26 -28.60
C PRO A 931 27.82 -7.91 -27.41
N ALA A 932 27.25 -7.67 -26.22
CA ALA A 932 28.01 -7.38 -25.01
C ALA A 932 28.93 -8.56 -24.60
N LEU A 933 28.51 -9.79 -24.88
CA LEU A 933 29.25 -11.01 -24.53
C LEU A 933 30.26 -11.46 -25.60
N THR A 934 30.04 -11.14 -26.89
CA THR A 934 30.92 -11.60 -28.00
C THR A 934 32.38 -11.16 -27.89
N GLY A 935 32.69 -10.12 -27.12
CA GLY A 935 34.06 -9.64 -26.86
C GLY A 935 34.90 -10.51 -25.90
N MET A 936 34.37 -11.60 -25.33
CA MET A 936 35.14 -12.47 -24.42
C MET A 936 36.21 -13.34 -25.11
N GLN A 937 36.26 -13.37 -26.44
CA GLN A 937 37.34 -14.05 -27.19
C GLN A 937 38.56 -13.14 -27.39
N LEU A 938 39.37 -12.98 -26.35
CA LEU A 938 40.64 -12.23 -26.43
C LEU A 938 41.61 -12.88 -27.46
N PRO A 939 42.16 -12.11 -28.43
CA PRO A 939 43.14 -12.62 -29.37
C PRO A 939 44.50 -12.84 -28.69
N VAL A 940 45.01 -14.08 -28.71
CA VAL A 940 46.28 -14.42 -28.05
C VAL A 940 47.47 -14.16 -29.00
N PRO A 941 48.54 -13.47 -28.55
CA PRO A 941 49.75 -13.32 -29.35
C PRO A 941 50.52 -14.65 -29.45
N THR A 942 50.84 -15.05 -30.68
CA THR A 942 51.59 -16.27 -31.02
C THR A 942 52.74 -15.96 -31.96
N ARG A 943 53.75 -16.83 -32.01
CA ARG A 943 54.80 -16.80 -33.05
C ARG A 943 54.51 -17.74 -34.23
N ARG A 944 53.42 -18.52 -34.17
CA ARG A 944 53.01 -19.40 -35.27
C ARG A 944 52.35 -18.55 -36.39
N PRO A 945 52.77 -18.66 -37.65
CA PRO A 945 52.08 -18.03 -38.77
C PRO A 945 50.64 -18.54 -38.87
N GLY A 946 49.66 -17.65 -39.07
CA GLY A 946 48.24 -18.05 -39.18
C GLY A 946 47.19 -17.02 -38.75
N GLY A 947 47.59 -15.79 -38.37
CA GLY A 947 46.66 -14.72 -37.98
C GLY A 947 47.18 -13.33 -38.33
N LYS A 948 46.42 -12.27 -38.00
CA LYS A 948 46.85 -10.88 -38.29
C LYS A 948 48.11 -10.52 -37.47
N LEU A 949 49.10 -9.89 -38.10
CA LEU A 949 50.35 -9.49 -37.44
C LEU A 949 50.07 -8.45 -36.33
N ASP A 950 50.59 -8.68 -35.13
CA ASP A 950 50.65 -7.68 -34.06
C ASP A 950 51.83 -6.74 -34.32
N LEU A 951 51.58 -5.66 -35.08
CA LEU A 951 52.61 -4.68 -35.44
C LEU A 951 53.37 -4.14 -34.21
N PRO A 952 52.69 -3.63 -33.16
CA PRO A 952 53.39 -3.09 -31.98
C PRO A 952 54.29 -4.10 -31.26
N ARG A 953 53.84 -5.36 -31.07
CA ARG A 953 54.66 -6.40 -30.42
C ARG A 953 55.78 -6.88 -31.33
N THR A 954 55.53 -6.99 -32.63
CA THR A 954 56.54 -7.35 -33.63
C THR A 954 57.63 -6.28 -33.71
N LEU A 955 57.26 -4.99 -33.79
CA LEU A 955 58.24 -3.89 -33.82
C LEU A 955 59.11 -3.90 -32.56
N ARG A 956 58.52 -3.94 -31.35
CA ARG A 956 59.28 -4.01 -30.09
C ARG A 956 60.23 -5.21 -30.03
N ALA A 957 59.77 -6.40 -30.44
CA ALA A 957 60.57 -7.62 -30.44
C ALA A 957 61.75 -7.60 -31.44
N ASN A 958 61.71 -6.68 -32.41
CA ASN A 958 62.72 -6.54 -33.47
C ASN A 958 63.43 -5.18 -33.46
N LEU A 959 63.26 -4.33 -32.44
CA LEU A 959 63.98 -3.04 -32.35
C LEU A 959 65.52 -3.20 -32.43
N ALA A 960 66.07 -4.33 -31.97
CA ALA A 960 67.50 -4.65 -32.10
C ALA A 960 67.97 -4.86 -33.56
N THR A 961 67.05 -5.17 -34.48
CA THR A 961 67.32 -5.32 -35.92
C THR A 961 67.21 -3.98 -36.68
N ALA A 962 66.91 -2.87 -35.98
CA ALA A 962 66.85 -1.56 -36.58
C ALA A 962 68.20 -1.19 -37.22
N ARG A 963 68.16 -0.80 -38.50
CA ARG A 963 69.28 -0.25 -39.27
C ARG A 963 68.83 1.06 -39.91
N ARG A 964 69.75 1.96 -40.21
CA ARG A 964 69.45 3.14 -41.06
C ARG A 964 69.77 2.79 -42.50
N ASP A 965 68.89 3.14 -43.42
CA ASP A 965 69.19 3.07 -44.85
C ASP A 965 70.14 4.20 -45.27
N ALA A 966 70.59 4.19 -46.53
CA ALA A 966 71.47 5.22 -47.08
C ALA A 966 70.86 6.64 -47.09
N ASN A 967 69.54 6.75 -46.88
CA ASN A 967 68.79 8.01 -46.78
C ASN A 967 68.48 8.39 -45.31
N GLY A 968 69.07 7.68 -44.33
CA GLY A 968 68.91 7.93 -42.91
C GLY A 968 67.61 7.42 -42.26
N ARG A 969 66.73 6.76 -43.02
CA ARG A 969 65.45 6.21 -42.51
C ARG A 969 65.70 4.94 -41.70
N VAL A 970 65.01 4.80 -40.57
CA VAL A 970 65.11 3.61 -39.71
C VAL A 970 64.24 2.50 -40.28
N LEU A 971 64.89 1.40 -40.67
CA LEU A 971 64.30 0.19 -41.23
C LEU A 971 64.44 -0.94 -40.20
N VAL A 972 63.31 -1.57 -39.84
CA VAL A 972 63.25 -2.66 -38.85
C VAL A 972 62.91 -3.96 -39.59
N VAL A 973 63.77 -4.97 -39.51
CA VAL A 973 63.56 -6.26 -40.16
C VAL A 973 62.79 -7.17 -39.21
N PRO A 974 61.57 -7.63 -39.53
CA PRO A 974 60.75 -8.40 -38.60
C PRO A 974 61.16 -9.88 -38.54
N GLU A 975 62.36 -10.18 -38.04
CA GLU A 975 62.89 -11.55 -37.83
C GLU A 975 62.03 -12.39 -36.87
N ARG A 976 61.40 -11.72 -35.90
CA ARG A 976 60.54 -12.32 -34.87
C ARG A 976 59.09 -11.81 -35.00
N PRO A 977 58.34 -12.22 -36.04
CA PRO A 977 56.96 -11.79 -36.21
C PRO A 977 56.07 -12.38 -35.12
N VAL A 978 55.18 -11.54 -34.57
CA VAL A 978 54.15 -11.94 -33.61
C VAL A 978 52.79 -11.77 -34.27
N PHE A 979 52.00 -12.83 -34.34
CA PHE A 979 50.67 -12.86 -34.93
C PHE A 979 49.59 -12.97 -33.84
N ARG A 980 48.36 -12.55 -34.13
CA ARG A 980 47.20 -12.71 -33.25
C ARG A 980 46.32 -13.86 -33.75
N THR A 981 46.15 -14.89 -32.93
CA THR A 981 45.23 -16.01 -33.21
C THR A 981 43.98 -15.91 -32.35
N ARG A 982 42.83 -16.38 -32.84
CA ARG A 982 41.60 -16.49 -32.04
C ARG A 982 41.86 -17.44 -30.87
N GLY A 983 41.61 -16.99 -29.62
CA GLY A 983 41.68 -17.86 -28.45
C GLY A 983 40.70 -19.02 -28.58
N ARG A 984 41.12 -20.23 -28.22
CA ARG A 984 40.26 -21.42 -28.16
C ARG A 984 39.89 -21.68 -26.70
N LYS A 985 38.63 -22.03 -26.44
CA LYS A 985 37.99 -22.31 -25.14
C LYS A 985 38.95 -22.52 -23.95
N SER A 986 39.07 -21.52 -23.08
CA SER A 986 39.33 -21.65 -21.63
C SER A 986 39.35 -20.27 -20.98
N SER A 987 38.18 -19.82 -20.52
CA SER A 987 38.07 -18.71 -19.56
C SER A 987 36.94 -19.09 -18.63
N ASP A 988 37.24 -20.05 -17.74
CA ASP A 988 36.24 -20.73 -16.93
C ASP A 988 35.90 -19.84 -15.71
N TRP A 989 35.24 -18.71 -15.99
CA TRP A 989 34.68 -17.84 -14.97
C TRP A 989 33.43 -18.51 -14.38
N ARG A 990 33.36 -18.55 -13.05
CA ARG A 990 32.16 -18.99 -12.33
C ARG A 990 31.33 -17.77 -11.99
N LEU A 991 30.05 -17.80 -12.36
CA LEU A 991 29.07 -16.76 -12.06
C LEU A 991 28.03 -17.36 -11.14
N VAL A 992 27.91 -16.85 -9.92
CA VAL A 992 26.86 -17.22 -8.97
C VAL A 992 25.88 -16.05 -8.92
N LEU A 993 24.69 -16.23 -9.49
CA LEU A 993 23.58 -15.30 -9.24
C LEU A 993 22.91 -15.71 -7.92
N VAL A 994 22.76 -14.75 -7.02
CA VAL A 994 22.09 -14.89 -5.73
C VAL A 994 20.91 -13.93 -5.76
N VAL A 995 19.69 -14.47 -5.80
CA VAL A 995 18.48 -13.72 -6.08
C VAL A 995 17.53 -13.82 -4.90
N ASP A 996 17.15 -12.66 -4.39
CA ASP A 996 16.15 -12.48 -3.35
C ASP A 996 14.75 -12.72 -3.93
N VAL A 997 13.93 -13.51 -3.23
CA VAL A 997 12.57 -13.89 -3.66
C VAL A 997 11.48 -13.42 -2.69
N SER A 998 11.77 -12.37 -1.93
CA SER A 998 10.79 -11.65 -1.10
C SER A 998 9.63 -11.06 -1.91
N GLY A 999 8.55 -10.66 -1.22
CA GLY A 999 7.35 -10.09 -1.87
C GLY A 999 7.60 -8.81 -2.68
N SER A 1000 8.64 -8.03 -2.34
CA SER A 1000 9.08 -6.84 -3.08
C SER A 1000 9.89 -7.18 -4.35
N MET A 1001 10.32 -8.43 -4.52
CA MET A 1001 11.31 -8.85 -5.52
C MET A 1001 10.74 -9.63 -6.72
N GLU A 1002 9.42 -9.83 -6.83
CA GLU A 1002 8.78 -10.67 -7.86
C GLU A 1002 9.21 -10.27 -9.30
N ALA A 1003 9.12 -8.98 -9.66
CA ALA A 1003 9.51 -8.48 -10.98
C ALA A 1003 11.02 -8.68 -11.29
N SER A 1004 11.87 -8.41 -10.31
CA SER A 1004 13.33 -8.59 -10.41
C SER A 1004 13.75 -10.07 -10.45
N THR A 1005 12.96 -10.96 -9.84
CA THR A 1005 13.15 -12.42 -9.89
C THR A 1005 12.95 -12.96 -11.31
N VAL A 1006 11.89 -12.54 -11.99
CA VAL A 1006 11.62 -12.93 -13.40
C VAL A 1006 12.79 -12.54 -14.30
N TRP A 1007 13.25 -11.29 -14.21
CA TRP A 1007 14.40 -10.82 -14.98
C TRP A 1007 15.70 -11.56 -14.65
N SER A 1008 15.93 -11.90 -13.39
CA SER A 1008 17.13 -12.62 -12.94
C SER A 1008 17.17 -14.04 -13.48
N ALA A 1009 16.05 -14.77 -13.45
CA ALA A 1009 15.94 -16.12 -14.00
C ALA A 1009 16.13 -16.14 -15.53
N LEU A 1010 15.48 -15.22 -16.27
CA LEU A 1010 15.67 -15.07 -17.71
C LEU A 1010 17.13 -14.74 -18.07
N THR A 1011 17.78 -13.89 -17.27
CA THR A 1011 19.18 -13.48 -17.47
C THR A 1011 20.15 -14.63 -17.15
N ALA A 1012 19.89 -15.41 -16.08
CA ALA A 1012 20.66 -16.60 -15.73
C ALA A 1012 20.59 -17.66 -16.84
N ALA A 1013 19.41 -17.91 -17.42
CA ALA A 1013 19.25 -18.81 -18.57
C ALA A 1013 20.04 -18.33 -19.80
N VAL A 1014 20.08 -17.02 -20.08
CA VAL A 1014 20.93 -16.45 -21.14
C VAL A 1014 22.43 -16.67 -20.84
N PHE A 1015 22.87 -16.51 -19.59
CA PHE A 1015 24.27 -16.73 -19.20
C PHE A 1015 24.67 -18.22 -19.24
N ALA A 1016 23.81 -19.15 -18.85
CA ALA A 1016 24.10 -20.59 -18.95
C ALA A 1016 24.30 -21.06 -20.40
N GLY A 1017 23.71 -20.35 -21.38
CA GLY A 1017 23.97 -20.56 -22.81
C GLY A 1017 25.36 -20.08 -23.30
N VAL A 1018 26.19 -19.48 -22.44
CA VAL A 1018 27.50 -18.90 -22.80
C VAL A 1018 28.62 -19.93 -22.57
N PRO A 1019 29.34 -20.39 -23.62
CA PRO A 1019 30.36 -21.45 -23.48
C PRO A 1019 31.66 -21.08 -22.73
N SER A 1020 31.66 -19.97 -22.01
CA SER A 1020 32.79 -19.40 -21.26
C SER A 1020 32.36 -18.85 -19.89
N LEU A 1021 31.21 -19.29 -19.38
CA LEU A 1021 30.72 -19.01 -18.03
C LEU A 1021 30.17 -20.33 -17.45
N SER A 1022 30.35 -20.54 -16.14
CA SER A 1022 29.62 -21.56 -15.38
C SER A 1022 28.65 -20.88 -14.43
N THR A 1023 27.37 -20.85 -14.82
CA THR A 1023 26.31 -20.12 -14.12
C THR A 1023 25.65 -20.99 -13.07
N HIS A 1024 25.63 -20.51 -11.83
CA HIS A 1024 24.91 -21.08 -10.69
C HIS A 1024 23.81 -20.09 -10.29
N PHE A 1025 22.67 -20.58 -9.81
CA PHE A 1025 21.52 -19.76 -9.44
C PHE A 1025 21.01 -20.17 -8.06
N LEU A 1026 21.16 -19.27 -7.10
CA LEU A 1026 20.61 -19.38 -5.75
C LEU A 1026 19.39 -18.49 -5.62
N ALA A 1027 18.27 -19.04 -5.18
CA ALA A 1027 17.11 -18.29 -4.71
C ALA A 1027 17.14 -18.26 -3.17
N PHE A 1028 16.76 -17.14 -2.54
CA PHE A 1028 16.69 -17.08 -1.07
C PHE A 1028 15.56 -16.20 -0.53
N SER A 1029 15.02 -16.61 0.61
CA SER A 1029 14.23 -15.76 1.51
C SER A 1029 14.77 -15.94 2.95
N THR A 1030 14.11 -16.74 3.78
CA THR A 1030 14.63 -17.19 5.09
C THR A 1030 15.57 -18.39 4.93
N GLU A 1031 15.29 -19.25 3.95
CA GLU A 1031 16.12 -20.38 3.52
C GLU A 1031 16.80 -20.08 2.17
N VAL A 1032 17.84 -20.85 1.83
CA VAL A 1032 18.60 -20.72 0.58
C VAL A 1032 18.43 -21.99 -0.24
N VAL A 1033 17.98 -21.86 -1.48
CA VAL A 1033 17.74 -22.97 -2.40
C VAL A 1033 18.68 -22.84 -3.60
N ASP A 1034 19.47 -23.89 -3.86
CA ASP A 1034 20.27 -24.00 -5.07
C ASP A 1034 19.45 -24.61 -6.21
N LEU A 1035 19.26 -23.85 -7.29
CA LEU A 1035 18.52 -24.25 -8.48
C LEU A 1035 19.44 -24.32 -9.72
N THR A 1036 20.75 -24.49 -9.52
CA THR A 1036 21.76 -24.51 -10.61
C THR A 1036 21.43 -25.53 -11.71
N ASP A 1037 20.93 -26.72 -11.37
CA ASP A 1037 20.54 -27.75 -12.36
C ASP A 1037 19.35 -27.33 -13.24
N ARG A 1038 18.55 -26.35 -12.79
CA ARG A 1038 17.36 -25.84 -13.49
C ARG A 1038 17.63 -24.63 -14.37
N VAL A 1039 18.82 -24.03 -14.37
CA VAL A 1039 19.12 -22.78 -15.11
C VAL A 1039 18.95 -22.93 -16.63
N SER A 1040 19.02 -24.15 -17.16
CA SER A 1040 18.72 -24.44 -18.56
C SER A 1040 17.22 -24.49 -18.91
N ASP A 1041 16.34 -24.56 -17.90
CA ASP A 1041 14.87 -24.50 -18.02
C ASP A 1041 14.29 -23.37 -17.14
N PRO A 1042 14.29 -22.12 -17.63
CA PRO A 1042 13.70 -20.99 -16.91
C PRO A 1042 12.22 -21.12 -16.57
N LEU A 1043 11.44 -22.03 -17.18
CA LEU A 1043 10.06 -22.29 -16.75
C LEU A 1043 10.03 -23.01 -15.40
N SER A 1044 10.84 -24.06 -15.24
CA SER A 1044 10.92 -24.78 -13.96
C SER A 1044 11.42 -23.88 -12.83
N LEU A 1045 12.42 -23.03 -13.10
CA LEU A 1045 12.90 -22.02 -12.14
C LEU A 1045 11.77 -21.11 -11.63
N LEU A 1046 10.96 -20.57 -12.54
CA LEU A 1046 9.91 -19.59 -12.21
C LEU A 1046 8.69 -20.20 -11.52
N LEU A 1047 8.53 -21.53 -11.56
CA LEU A 1047 7.46 -22.25 -10.88
C LEU A 1047 7.89 -22.88 -9.53
N GLU A 1048 9.18 -23.17 -9.33
CA GLU A 1048 9.72 -23.67 -8.05
C GLU A 1048 9.97 -22.52 -7.04
N VAL A 1049 10.22 -21.29 -7.51
CA VAL A 1049 10.38 -20.11 -6.65
C VAL A 1049 9.04 -19.67 -6.07
N ARG A 1050 8.85 -19.89 -4.77
CA ARG A 1050 7.72 -19.35 -4.00
C ARG A 1050 8.07 -17.97 -3.45
N VAL A 1051 7.24 -16.98 -3.77
CA VAL A 1051 7.35 -15.61 -3.26
C VAL A 1051 6.75 -15.56 -1.84
N GLY A 1052 7.58 -15.29 -0.82
CA GLY A 1052 7.12 -15.15 0.55
C GLY A 1052 8.16 -15.49 1.64
N GLY A 1053 8.03 -14.85 2.79
CA GLY A 1053 8.96 -14.94 3.92
C GLY A 1053 9.82 -13.68 4.09
N GLY A 1054 10.53 -13.58 5.22
CA GLY A 1054 11.53 -12.53 5.45
C GLY A 1054 12.84 -12.80 4.70
N THR A 1055 13.72 -11.81 4.65
CA THR A 1055 14.95 -11.85 3.85
C THR A 1055 16.19 -12.08 4.72
N HIS A 1056 17.05 -13.05 4.38
CA HIS A 1056 18.32 -13.32 5.09
C HIS A 1056 19.53 -13.35 4.13
N ILE A 1057 19.99 -12.16 3.72
CA ILE A 1057 21.04 -11.98 2.69
C ILE A 1057 22.38 -12.54 3.17
N ALA A 1058 22.73 -12.35 4.45
CA ALA A 1058 23.93 -12.88 5.09
C ALA A 1058 23.97 -14.42 5.13
N GLY A 1059 22.81 -15.10 5.08
CA GLY A 1059 22.71 -16.54 4.90
C GLY A 1059 23.07 -16.95 3.47
N ALA A 1060 22.45 -16.29 2.49
CA ALA A 1060 22.66 -16.54 1.07
C ALA A 1060 24.11 -16.32 0.63
N LEU A 1061 24.75 -15.21 1.02
CA LEU A 1061 26.16 -14.94 0.69
C LEU A 1061 27.14 -15.93 1.34
N ARG A 1062 26.83 -16.43 2.54
CA ARG A 1062 27.61 -17.46 3.23
C ARG A 1062 27.54 -18.80 2.49
N HIS A 1063 26.37 -19.15 1.96
CA HIS A 1063 26.19 -20.33 1.11
C HIS A 1063 26.91 -20.14 -0.24
N ALA A 1064 26.75 -18.99 -0.89
CA ALA A 1064 27.48 -18.63 -2.12
C ALA A 1064 29.01 -18.75 -1.95
N ARG A 1065 29.55 -18.31 -0.80
CA ARG A 1065 30.96 -18.47 -0.44
C ARG A 1065 31.41 -19.93 -0.38
N SER A 1066 30.57 -20.85 0.10
CA SER A 1066 30.91 -22.28 0.16
C SER A 1066 31.12 -22.93 -1.22
N MET A 1067 30.58 -22.32 -2.28
CA MET A 1067 30.76 -22.75 -3.67
C MET A 1067 31.95 -22.09 -4.39
N VAL A 1068 32.68 -21.18 -3.72
CA VAL A 1068 33.86 -20.51 -4.30
C VAL A 1068 35.04 -21.47 -4.29
N THR A 1069 35.45 -21.95 -5.47
CA THR A 1069 36.63 -22.83 -5.62
C THR A 1069 37.88 -22.10 -6.07
N VAL A 1070 37.74 -21.04 -6.88
CA VAL A 1070 38.85 -20.20 -7.38
C VAL A 1070 38.41 -18.74 -7.26
N PRO A 1071 38.72 -18.04 -6.16
CA PRO A 1071 38.22 -16.69 -5.89
C PRO A 1071 38.44 -15.71 -7.03
N GLU A 1072 39.68 -15.62 -7.56
CA GLU A 1072 40.09 -14.73 -8.67
C GLU A 1072 39.32 -14.96 -9.99
N ARG A 1073 38.56 -16.06 -10.10
CA ARG A 1073 37.73 -16.40 -11.27
C ARG A 1073 36.27 -16.66 -10.90
N THR A 1074 35.86 -16.26 -9.70
CA THR A 1074 34.48 -16.36 -9.24
C THR A 1074 33.89 -14.96 -9.11
N MET A 1075 32.69 -14.81 -9.65
CA MET A 1075 31.88 -13.61 -9.58
C MET A 1075 30.57 -13.96 -8.87
N VAL A 1076 30.22 -13.20 -7.84
CA VAL A 1076 28.96 -13.34 -7.10
C VAL A 1076 28.13 -12.10 -7.39
N VAL A 1077 26.97 -12.26 -8.02
CA VAL A 1077 26.02 -11.19 -8.32
C VAL A 1077 24.84 -11.35 -7.38
N LEU A 1078 24.70 -10.44 -6.43
CA LEU A 1078 23.53 -10.37 -5.54
C LEU A 1078 22.48 -9.46 -6.17
N VAL A 1079 21.27 -9.99 -6.40
CA VAL A 1079 20.09 -9.25 -6.85
C VAL A 1079 19.09 -9.20 -5.70
N SER A 1080 18.88 -8.02 -5.12
CA SER A 1080 18.02 -7.78 -3.95
C SER A 1080 17.67 -6.29 -3.87
N ASP A 1081 16.66 -5.94 -3.10
CA ASP A 1081 16.42 -4.58 -2.61
C ASP A 1081 17.36 -4.21 -1.43
N PHE A 1082 18.27 -5.12 -1.03
CA PHE A 1082 19.21 -4.97 0.07
C PHE A 1082 18.53 -4.71 1.44
N GLU A 1083 17.26 -5.06 1.61
CA GLU A 1083 16.61 -5.10 2.92
C GLU A 1083 16.96 -6.44 3.62
N GLU A 1084 17.73 -6.34 4.71
CA GLU A 1084 18.23 -7.50 5.48
C GLU A 1084 17.41 -7.65 6.76
N GLY A 1085 16.75 -8.80 6.93
CA GLY A 1085 16.01 -9.15 8.14
C GLY A 1085 16.90 -9.67 9.28
N GLY A 1086 18.17 -9.99 8.99
CA GLY A 1086 19.18 -10.31 9.99
C GLY A 1086 20.04 -9.11 10.43
N PRO A 1087 21.06 -9.32 11.29
CA PRO A 1087 21.98 -8.26 11.68
C PRO A 1087 22.86 -7.79 10.50
N VAL A 1088 22.68 -6.54 10.04
CA VAL A 1088 23.44 -5.93 8.92
C VAL A 1088 24.97 -6.03 9.09
N GLY A 1089 25.47 -6.06 10.32
CA GLY A 1089 26.90 -6.28 10.59
C GLY A 1089 27.41 -7.64 10.09
N ALA A 1090 26.59 -8.69 10.13
CA ALA A 1090 26.94 -10.02 9.62
C ALA A 1090 26.99 -10.03 8.08
N LEU A 1091 26.07 -9.31 7.42
CA LEU A 1091 26.04 -9.12 5.97
C LEU A 1091 27.31 -8.41 5.47
N ILE A 1092 27.66 -7.27 6.08
CA ILE A 1092 28.89 -6.52 5.79
C ILE A 1092 30.12 -7.40 6.02
N GLY A 1093 30.12 -8.24 7.07
CA GLY A 1093 31.15 -9.23 7.33
C GLY A 1093 31.34 -10.20 6.16
N GLN A 1094 30.25 -10.84 5.69
CA GLN A 1094 30.32 -11.79 4.56
C GLN A 1094 30.82 -11.14 3.27
N VAL A 1095 30.42 -9.90 2.97
CA VAL A 1095 30.93 -9.16 1.80
C VAL A 1095 32.41 -8.86 1.92
N ARG A 1096 32.90 -8.38 3.08
CA ARG A 1096 34.33 -8.15 3.30
C ARG A 1096 35.15 -9.44 3.18
N GLU A 1097 34.63 -10.56 3.69
CA GLU A 1097 35.29 -11.87 3.58
C GLU A 1097 35.37 -12.36 2.12
N LEU A 1098 34.30 -12.18 1.33
CA LEU A 1098 34.30 -12.51 -0.10
C LEU A 1098 35.27 -11.61 -0.89
N VAL A 1099 35.20 -10.29 -0.72
CA VAL A 1099 36.06 -9.32 -1.42
C VAL A 1099 37.54 -9.53 -1.06
N SER A 1100 37.86 -9.71 0.23
CA SER A 1100 39.24 -9.97 0.66
C SER A 1100 39.80 -11.33 0.22
N SER A 1101 38.94 -12.32 -0.03
CA SER A 1101 39.35 -13.58 -0.65
C SER A 1101 39.69 -13.47 -2.15
N GLY A 1102 39.34 -12.36 -2.81
CA GLY A 1102 39.58 -12.13 -4.23
C GLY A 1102 38.38 -12.41 -5.15
N VAL A 1103 37.18 -12.66 -4.60
CA VAL A 1103 35.94 -12.83 -5.37
C VAL A 1103 35.47 -11.47 -5.89
N THR A 1104 35.03 -11.42 -7.16
CA THR A 1104 34.34 -10.23 -7.69
C THR A 1104 32.88 -10.24 -7.23
N VAL A 1105 32.58 -9.57 -6.12
CA VAL A 1105 31.20 -9.40 -5.63
C VAL A 1105 30.58 -8.17 -6.29
N LEU A 1106 29.36 -8.30 -6.83
CA LEU A 1106 28.60 -7.24 -7.49
C LEU A 1106 27.19 -7.17 -6.90
N GLY A 1107 26.73 -5.98 -6.54
CA GLY A 1107 25.34 -5.75 -6.14
C GLY A 1107 24.51 -5.21 -7.31
N CYS A 1108 23.40 -5.87 -7.61
CA CYS A 1108 22.38 -5.37 -8.52
C CYS A 1108 21.16 -4.98 -7.68
N ALA A 1109 20.85 -3.69 -7.63
CA ALA A 1109 19.63 -3.22 -6.98
C ALA A 1109 18.39 -3.69 -7.76
N SER A 1110 17.30 -3.97 -7.04
CA SER A 1110 15.99 -4.23 -7.64
C SER A 1110 15.50 -3.04 -8.45
N LEU A 1111 14.80 -3.32 -9.56
CA LEU A 1111 14.09 -2.33 -10.37
C LEU A 1111 12.59 -2.55 -10.19
N ASP A 1112 11.84 -1.48 -9.96
CA ASP A 1112 10.38 -1.53 -9.89
C ASP A 1112 9.70 -1.43 -11.28
N ASP A 1113 8.37 -1.43 -11.27
CA ASP A 1113 7.48 -1.34 -12.43
C ASP A 1113 7.72 -0.10 -13.32
N SER A 1114 8.39 0.93 -12.81
CA SER A 1114 8.75 2.15 -13.54
C SER A 1114 10.23 2.20 -13.95
N GLY A 1115 10.99 1.15 -13.64
CA GLY A 1115 12.45 1.11 -13.83
C GLY A 1115 13.21 1.95 -12.80
N VAL A 1116 12.54 2.41 -11.74
CA VAL A 1116 13.19 3.11 -10.61
C VAL A 1116 13.84 2.07 -9.70
N ALA A 1117 15.03 2.41 -9.19
CA ALA A 1117 15.81 1.52 -8.36
C ALA A 1117 15.25 1.49 -6.92
N ARG A 1118 14.61 0.40 -6.53
CA ARG A 1118 14.05 0.23 -5.19
C ARG A 1118 15.01 -0.58 -4.33
N TYR A 1119 15.71 0.08 -3.42
CA TYR A 1119 16.62 -0.58 -2.49
C TYR A 1119 16.95 0.24 -1.23
N SER A 1120 17.36 -0.45 -0.18
CA SER A 1120 17.92 0.12 1.04
C SER A 1120 19.25 0.81 0.77
N THR A 1121 19.21 2.13 0.62
CA THR A 1121 20.39 2.96 0.32
C THR A 1121 21.46 2.91 1.41
N SER A 1122 21.05 2.77 2.68
CA SER A 1122 21.97 2.66 3.83
C SER A 1122 22.76 1.34 3.81
N VAL A 1123 22.08 0.22 3.54
CA VAL A 1123 22.73 -1.10 3.43
C VAL A 1123 23.58 -1.17 2.17
N ALA A 1124 23.06 -0.75 1.02
CA ALA A 1124 23.83 -0.67 -0.23
C ALA A 1124 25.10 0.20 -0.09
N GLY A 1125 25.00 1.37 0.55
CA GLY A 1125 26.14 2.24 0.83
C GLY A 1125 27.20 1.57 1.72
N ALA A 1126 26.77 0.84 2.76
CA ALA A 1126 27.66 0.07 3.61
C ALA A 1126 28.33 -1.11 2.87
N LEU A 1127 27.65 -1.71 1.88
CA LEU A 1127 28.18 -2.77 1.03
C LEU A 1127 29.17 -2.25 -0.01
N VAL A 1128 28.95 -1.04 -0.56
CA VAL A 1128 29.93 -0.32 -1.37
C VAL A 1128 31.18 0.00 -0.55
N ALA A 1129 31.03 0.48 0.68
CA ALA A 1129 32.15 0.69 1.61
C ALA A 1129 32.84 -0.62 2.03
N ALA A 1130 32.18 -1.77 1.89
CA ALA A 1130 32.76 -3.11 2.08
C ALA A 1130 33.47 -3.66 0.83
N GLY A 1131 33.41 -2.96 -0.31
CA GLY A 1131 34.08 -3.32 -1.56
C GLY A 1131 33.20 -4.01 -2.60
N MET A 1132 31.89 -4.17 -2.36
CA MET A 1132 30.93 -4.62 -3.38
C MET A 1132 30.32 -3.40 -4.08
N PRO A 1133 30.71 -3.05 -5.32
CA PRO A 1133 30.01 -1.99 -6.05
C PRO A 1133 28.55 -2.40 -6.26
N VAL A 1134 27.63 -1.48 -5.98
CA VAL A 1134 26.19 -1.64 -6.18
C VAL A 1134 25.75 -0.74 -7.33
N ALA A 1135 24.93 -1.27 -8.24
CA ALA A 1135 24.32 -0.49 -9.31
C ALA A 1135 22.91 -1.01 -9.62
N ALA A 1136 22.00 -0.11 -9.97
CA ALA A 1136 20.72 -0.45 -10.56
C ALA A 1136 20.93 -0.73 -12.05
N LEU A 1137 20.75 -1.97 -12.49
CA LEU A 1137 21.15 -2.40 -13.83
C LEU A 1137 20.03 -3.17 -14.51
N SER A 1138 19.64 -2.69 -15.69
CA SER A 1138 18.85 -3.51 -16.60
C SER A 1138 19.65 -4.77 -17.01
N PRO A 1139 18.99 -5.88 -17.40
CA PRO A 1139 19.66 -7.11 -17.82
C PRO A 1139 20.78 -6.93 -18.87
N GLN A 1140 20.63 -5.95 -19.77
CA GLN A 1140 21.65 -5.61 -20.76
C GLN A 1140 22.87 -4.89 -20.15
N ALA A 1141 22.64 -4.02 -19.16
CA ALA A 1141 23.69 -3.33 -18.44
C ALA A 1141 24.44 -4.30 -17.50
N LEU A 1142 23.73 -5.21 -16.83
CA LEU A 1142 24.32 -6.30 -16.04
C LEU A 1142 25.22 -7.19 -16.92
N ALA A 1143 24.75 -7.63 -18.09
CA ALA A 1143 25.57 -8.42 -19.01
C ALA A 1143 26.78 -7.68 -19.57
N ARG A 1144 26.69 -6.35 -19.73
CA ARG A 1144 27.85 -5.50 -20.08
C ARG A 1144 28.85 -5.45 -18.92
N TRP A 1145 28.38 -5.26 -17.69
CA TRP A 1145 29.22 -5.16 -16.49
C TRP A 1145 29.97 -6.45 -16.18
N VAL A 1146 29.27 -7.59 -16.23
CA VAL A 1146 29.88 -8.94 -16.18
C VAL A 1146 30.91 -9.09 -17.30
N GLY A 1147 30.55 -8.68 -18.53
CA GLY A 1147 31.42 -8.74 -19.70
C GLY A 1147 32.67 -7.83 -19.65
N GLU A 1148 32.63 -6.72 -18.91
CA GLU A 1148 33.76 -5.84 -18.63
C GLU A 1148 34.69 -6.47 -17.59
N LYS A 1149 34.15 -6.93 -16.45
CA LYS A 1149 34.94 -7.57 -15.39
C LYS A 1149 35.64 -8.86 -15.83
N VAL A 1150 35.04 -9.62 -16.76
CA VAL A 1150 35.67 -10.81 -17.37
C VAL A 1150 36.85 -10.46 -18.30
N ARG A 1151 36.94 -9.22 -18.80
CA ARG A 1151 38.02 -8.78 -19.73
C ARG A 1151 39.25 -8.19 -19.03
N GLY A 1152 39.09 -7.68 -17.80
CA GLY A 1152 40.12 -6.96 -17.04
C GLY A 1152 40.03 -5.45 -17.19
#